data_AF-A0A2U1PRN1-F1
#
_entry.id   AF-A0A2U1PRN1-F1
#
_cell.length_a   1.000
_cell.length_b   1.000
_cell.length_c   1.000
_cell.angle_alpha   90.00
_cell.angle_beta   90.00
_cell.angle_gamma   90.00
#
_symmetry.space_group_name_H-M   'P 1'
#
loop_
_entity.id
_entity.type
_entity.pdbx_description
1 polymer ?
#
loop_
_entity_poly.entity_id
_entity_poly.type
_entity_poly.pdbx_seq_one_letter_code
_entity_poly.pdbx_strand_id
1 'polypeptide(L)'
;MAAEDRVLATAQQIVKSLNNMNTQATEDMILILSRFDNRLSNITDLIDTNNKQFDKAEEVILRTDDDVDNTEYLNAVDLIINMTENIDLQDRAENVLQVAMARLEDDFRCVLVRSTVLLDAEKLYGSVRSVSREFDESERGASLGGDVCFDLMSVDAVDELKDIADRMIKSGYEKECCQVYCNVRRDVLDECLAVLGVERLSIEEVQRIDWKVLDEKLKKWILAIKVVVRVLLFGEKRLCEQVFSESELIQEVCFVETTKGCVMQLLNFGEAVAISQRSPEKLFRILDMYEVLVDVSRDLEALYTDESGELICSEAKGVLSGMGMAGVGTFVEFENAVKGESSRAIQGGDIHPITRYVMNYLKLLVDYSDTLNTLLPKNDHFDLGSSHLENGDSVDTLSPIACRVQLLITSLESNIDEKSKLYEDSAMRYVFLMNNILYIVQKVKESDLRSLLGDQWIRKHRGKIRQWHTSYLRAAWGKALSCLKDEGIGDRSSNASKVILKERFKSFNVCFEDIYRIQTVWKVPDEQLREELRISISEKVLPAYRAFLGRFGSQLEGGRHGGKYIKYYPDDLENYLSDLFEGKPIHDALCFITGFWLKVVTCPQNSVIIGSLTIIVAACKLVCGFGWFETHRPFCYEPLSVKHSMIIFFWDYISALLLMFSMTLSYLRAAWGKALSCLKDEGIGDRSSNASKVILKERFKSFNVCFEDIYRIQTVWKVPDEQLREELRISISEKVLPAYRAFLGRFGSQLEGGRHGGKYIKYYPDDLENYLSDLFEGKPIVMNHMKRKNT
;
A
#
# COMPACT_ATOMS: atom_id res chain seq x y z
N MET A 1 61.97 -59.33 -26.56
CA MET A 1 63.23 -60.08 -26.31
C MET A 1 63.07 -61.26 -25.34
N ALA A 2 62.95 -61.10 -24.02
CA ALA A 2 62.99 -62.27 -23.10
C ALA A 2 61.80 -63.25 -23.18
N ALA A 3 60.62 -62.81 -23.64
CA ALA A 3 59.44 -63.66 -23.82
C ALA A 3 59.47 -64.40 -25.18
N GLU A 4 59.83 -63.69 -26.26
CA GLU A 4 60.00 -64.26 -27.60
C GLU A 4 61.09 -65.34 -27.61
N ASP A 5 62.21 -65.12 -26.92
CA ASP A 5 63.30 -66.11 -26.83
C ASP A 5 62.85 -67.40 -26.10
N ARG A 6 61.94 -67.28 -25.12
CA ARG A 6 61.37 -68.46 -24.42
C ARG A 6 60.38 -69.21 -25.29
N VAL A 7 59.53 -68.50 -26.03
CA VAL A 7 58.59 -69.12 -26.98
C VAL A 7 59.35 -69.84 -28.09
N LEU A 8 60.39 -69.20 -28.65
CA LEU A 8 61.25 -69.78 -29.68
C LEU A 8 62.01 -71.01 -29.16
N ALA A 9 62.57 -70.95 -27.95
CA ALA A 9 63.25 -72.09 -27.33
C ALA A 9 62.29 -73.27 -27.05
N THR A 10 61.06 -72.98 -26.62
CA THR A 10 60.02 -74.00 -26.37
C THR A 10 59.55 -74.63 -27.69
N ALA A 11 59.35 -73.82 -28.73
CA ALA A 11 59.02 -74.30 -30.08
C ALA A 11 60.14 -75.19 -30.65
N GLN A 12 61.40 -74.79 -30.50
CA GLN A 12 62.56 -75.60 -30.88
C GLN A 12 62.62 -76.92 -30.09
N GLN A 13 62.24 -76.93 -28.82
CA GLN A 13 62.21 -78.13 -27.98
C GLN A 13 61.05 -79.08 -28.35
N ILE A 14 59.91 -78.54 -28.79
CA ILE A 14 58.80 -79.31 -29.35
C ILE A 14 59.23 -79.93 -30.69
N VAL A 15 59.85 -79.17 -31.59
CA VAL A 15 60.38 -79.66 -32.88
C VAL A 15 61.46 -80.73 -32.66
N LYS A 16 62.33 -80.57 -31.66
CA LYS A 16 63.33 -81.60 -31.29
C LYS A 16 62.68 -82.89 -30.76
N SER A 17 61.59 -82.76 -30.01
CA SER A 17 60.83 -83.90 -29.48
C SER A 17 60.06 -84.64 -30.57
N LEU A 18 59.56 -83.91 -31.58
CA LEU A 18 58.84 -84.44 -32.74
C LEU A 18 59.71 -85.30 -33.67
N ASN A 19 60.99 -84.94 -33.85
CA ASN A 19 61.94 -85.72 -34.66
C ASN A 19 62.28 -87.11 -34.09
N ASN A 20 61.87 -87.41 -32.85
CA ASN A 20 62.15 -88.67 -32.16
C ASN A 20 60.93 -89.63 -32.08
N MET A 21 59.79 -89.30 -32.69
CA MET A 21 58.57 -90.12 -32.69
C MET A 21 58.38 -90.94 -34.00
N ASN A 22 57.62 -92.04 -33.91
CA ASN A 22 57.28 -92.93 -35.04
C ASN A 22 56.48 -92.16 -36.14
N THR A 23 56.70 -92.48 -37.43
CA THR A 23 56.25 -91.69 -38.60
C THR A 23 54.75 -91.34 -38.62
N GLN A 24 53.88 -92.21 -38.11
CA GLN A 24 52.44 -91.94 -38.01
C GLN A 24 52.10 -90.82 -37.02
N ALA A 25 52.77 -90.79 -35.86
CA ALA A 25 52.56 -89.77 -34.85
C ALA A 25 53.09 -88.40 -35.30
N THR A 26 54.15 -88.38 -36.11
CA THR A 26 54.71 -87.16 -36.70
C THR A 26 53.76 -86.56 -37.74
N GLU A 27 53.14 -87.37 -38.60
CA GLU A 27 52.14 -86.90 -39.57
C GLU A 27 50.87 -86.37 -38.89
N ASP A 28 50.35 -87.06 -37.87
CA ASP A 28 49.19 -86.59 -37.10
C ASP A 28 49.48 -85.25 -36.38
N MET A 29 50.69 -85.08 -35.85
CA MET A 29 51.10 -83.82 -35.20
C MET A 29 51.32 -82.68 -36.20
N ILE A 30 51.82 -82.97 -37.42
CA ILE A 30 51.89 -81.98 -38.50
C ILE A 30 50.49 -81.57 -38.97
N LEU A 31 49.54 -82.51 -39.05
CA LEU A 31 48.14 -82.21 -39.35
C LEU A 31 47.49 -81.33 -38.27
N ILE A 32 47.81 -81.58 -36.99
CA ILE A 32 47.37 -80.76 -35.87
C ILE A 32 48.00 -79.35 -35.93
N LEU A 33 49.31 -79.26 -36.15
CA LEU A 33 50.04 -78.00 -36.23
C LEU A 33 49.60 -77.16 -37.44
N SER A 34 49.35 -77.75 -38.61
CA SER A 34 48.80 -77.03 -39.77
C SER A 34 47.37 -76.54 -39.54
N ARG A 35 46.56 -77.24 -38.72
CA ARG A 35 45.27 -76.73 -38.24
C ARG A 35 45.42 -75.53 -37.31
N PHE A 36 46.44 -75.53 -36.45
CA PHE A 36 46.76 -74.37 -35.61
C PHE A 36 47.33 -73.21 -36.43
N ASP A 37 48.15 -73.49 -37.43
CA ASP A 37 48.75 -72.47 -38.31
C ASP A 37 47.67 -71.69 -39.08
N ASN A 38 46.67 -72.39 -39.63
CA ASN A 38 45.52 -71.72 -40.25
C ASN A 38 44.70 -70.90 -39.24
N ARG A 39 44.57 -71.36 -37.99
CA ARG A 39 43.88 -70.60 -36.93
C ARG A 39 44.70 -69.41 -36.45
N LEU A 40 46.01 -69.53 -36.38
CA LEU A 40 46.95 -68.49 -35.98
C LEU A 40 47.07 -67.42 -37.07
N SER A 41 47.18 -67.82 -38.34
CA SER A 41 47.15 -66.90 -39.49
C SER A 41 45.86 -66.09 -39.51
N ASN A 42 44.69 -66.73 -39.32
CA ASN A 42 43.42 -66.01 -39.24
C ASN A 42 43.38 -65.01 -38.06
N ILE A 43 44.00 -65.33 -36.93
CA ILE A 43 44.11 -64.42 -35.78
C ILE A 43 45.05 -63.26 -36.11
N THR A 44 46.19 -63.52 -36.76
CA THR A 44 47.13 -62.48 -37.20
C THR A 44 46.50 -61.55 -38.24
N ASP A 45 45.76 -62.09 -39.21
CA ASP A 45 45.06 -61.30 -40.23
C ASP A 45 43.95 -60.43 -39.61
N LEU A 46 43.25 -60.94 -38.58
CA LEU A 46 42.28 -60.16 -37.80
C LEU A 46 42.94 -59.02 -37.02
N ILE A 47 44.08 -59.27 -36.38
CA ILE A 47 44.86 -58.25 -35.64
C ILE A 47 45.38 -57.18 -36.60
N ASP A 48 45.94 -57.56 -37.75
CA ASP A 48 46.42 -56.61 -38.75
C ASP A 48 45.30 -55.78 -39.39
N THR A 49 44.11 -56.38 -39.54
CA THR A 49 42.93 -55.66 -40.03
C THR A 49 42.44 -54.64 -39.00
N ASN A 50 42.40 -55.01 -37.72
CA ASN A 50 42.03 -54.12 -36.62
C ASN A 50 43.04 -52.96 -36.48
N ASN A 51 44.34 -53.24 -36.56
CA ASN A 51 45.39 -52.20 -36.51
C ASN A 51 45.26 -51.20 -37.67
N LYS A 52 44.93 -51.66 -38.88
CA LYS A 52 44.69 -50.75 -40.03
C LYS A 52 43.43 -49.90 -39.87
N GLN A 53 42.38 -50.47 -39.27
CA GLN A 53 41.17 -49.72 -38.96
C GLN A 53 41.43 -48.68 -37.86
N PHE A 54 42.24 -49.03 -36.85
CA PHE A 54 42.71 -48.12 -35.82
C PHE A 54 43.51 -46.96 -36.41
N ASP A 55 44.53 -47.24 -37.25
CA ASP A 55 45.37 -46.21 -37.86
C ASP A 55 44.54 -45.23 -38.71
N LYS A 56 43.51 -45.73 -39.40
CA LYS A 56 42.59 -44.89 -40.17
C LYS A 56 41.72 -44.01 -39.26
N ALA A 57 41.19 -44.56 -38.17
CA ALA A 57 40.39 -43.80 -37.22
C ALA A 57 41.22 -42.74 -36.49
N GLU A 58 42.46 -43.07 -36.11
CA GLU A 58 43.43 -42.15 -35.51
C GLU A 58 43.77 -41.00 -36.47
N GLU A 59 43.98 -41.29 -37.77
CA GLU A 59 44.22 -40.24 -38.77
C GLU A 59 43.02 -39.28 -38.88
N VAL A 60 41.80 -39.79 -38.85
CA VAL A 60 40.58 -38.96 -38.91
C VAL A 60 40.45 -38.08 -37.65
N ILE A 61 40.75 -38.61 -36.47
CA ILE A 61 40.63 -37.88 -35.20
C ILE A 61 41.72 -36.80 -35.05
N LEU A 62 42.95 -37.10 -35.47
CA LEU A 62 44.08 -36.17 -35.34
C LEU A 62 44.12 -35.10 -36.45
N ARG A 63 43.21 -35.16 -37.42
CA ARG A 63 43.06 -34.08 -38.41
C ARG A 63 42.59 -32.80 -37.74
N THR A 64 43.31 -31.73 -38.03
CA THR A 64 43.10 -30.38 -37.49
C THR A 64 42.22 -29.50 -38.37
N ASP A 65 41.72 -30.02 -39.50
CA ASP A 65 40.86 -29.28 -40.43
C ASP A 65 39.38 -29.44 -40.06
N ASP A 66 38.63 -28.33 -40.04
CA ASP A 66 37.19 -28.25 -39.71
C ASP A 66 36.27 -28.91 -40.76
N ASP A 67 36.81 -29.41 -41.88
CA ASP A 67 36.07 -29.93 -43.05
C ASP A 67 35.74 -31.43 -42.97
N VAL A 68 35.95 -32.08 -41.81
CA VAL A 68 35.58 -33.49 -41.61
C VAL A 68 34.07 -33.59 -41.38
N ASP A 69 33.40 -34.46 -42.14
CA ASP A 69 31.97 -34.76 -41.93
C ASP A 69 31.74 -35.25 -40.50
N ASN A 70 30.82 -34.62 -39.76
CA ASN A 70 30.47 -34.99 -38.38
C ASN A 70 30.14 -36.48 -38.27
N THR A 71 29.50 -37.06 -39.29
CA THR A 71 29.17 -38.49 -39.30
C THR A 71 30.41 -39.36 -39.45
N GLU A 72 31.39 -38.95 -40.27
CA GLU A 72 32.66 -39.68 -40.42
C GLU A 72 33.50 -39.61 -39.14
N TYR A 73 33.53 -38.45 -38.49
CA TYR A 73 34.23 -38.25 -37.22
C TYR A 73 33.64 -39.11 -36.09
N LEU A 74 32.32 -39.07 -35.90
CA LEU A 74 31.64 -39.85 -34.85
C LEU A 74 31.82 -41.36 -35.03
N ASN A 75 31.81 -41.85 -36.28
CA ASN A 75 32.11 -43.26 -36.59
C ASN A 75 33.56 -43.64 -36.26
N ALA A 76 34.52 -42.74 -36.48
CA ALA A 76 35.91 -42.97 -36.10
C ALA A 76 36.06 -43.06 -34.57
N VAL A 77 35.34 -42.22 -33.82
CA VAL A 77 35.28 -42.27 -32.35
C VAL A 77 34.72 -43.61 -31.87
N ASP A 78 33.61 -44.10 -32.45
CA ASP A 78 33.03 -45.40 -32.09
C ASP A 78 34.01 -46.57 -32.30
N LEU A 79 34.83 -46.51 -33.35
CA LEU A 79 35.87 -47.51 -33.60
C LEU A 79 36.96 -47.47 -32.52
N ILE A 80 37.40 -46.28 -32.10
CA ILE A 80 38.40 -46.14 -31.03
C ILE A 80 37.83 -46.62 -29.68
N ILE A 81 36.60 -46.26 -29.33
CA ILE A 81 35.92 -46.70 -28.09
C ILE A 81 35.89 -48.23 -27.99
N ASN A 82 35.52 -48.92 -29.08
CA ASN A 82 35.49 -50.38 -29.11
C ASN A 82 36.90 -51.01 -29.04
N MET A 83 37.94 -50.30 -29.49
CA MET A 83 39.31 -50.79 -29.49
C MET A 83 40.06 -50.53 -28.18
N THR A 84 39.56 -49.66 -27.30
CA THR A 84 40.11 -49.45 -25.95
C THR A 84 40.11 -50.72 -25.09
N GLU A 85 39.30 -51.72 -25.43
CA GLU A 85 39.28 -53.04 -24.76
C GLU A 85 40.45 -53.98 -25.20
N ASN A 86 41.20 -53.64 -26.25
CA ASN A 86 42.35 -54.43 -26.70
C ASN A 86 43.64 -54.07 -25.93
N ILE A 87 44.21 -55.08 -25.26
CA ILE A 87 45.39 -54.96 -24.37
C ILE A 87 46.63 -54.37 -25.08
N ASP A 88 46.84 -54.66 -26.36
CA ASP A 88 48.06 -54.28 -27.09
C ASP A 88 48.08 -52.81 -27.57
N LEU A 89 46.92 -52.14 -27.63
CA LEU A 89 46.78 -50.75 -28.12
C LEU A 89 46.26 -49.77 -27.06
N GLN A 90 46.07 -50.23 -25.83
CA GLN A 90 45.36 -49.49 -24.78
C GLN A 90 45.90 -48.06 -24.57
N ASP A 91 47.19 -47.89 -24.30
CA ASP A 91 47.79 -46.56 -24.06
C ASP A 91 47.64 -45.61 -25.26
N ARG A 92 47.69 -46.14 -26.48
CA ARG A 92 47.57 -45.34 -27.72
C ARG A 92 46.11 -44.98 -27.98
N ALA A 93 45.19 -45.93 -27.79
CA ALA A 93 43.75 -45.72 -27.88
C ALA A 93 43.27 -44.70 -26.84
N GLU A 94 43.76 -44.76 -25.58
CA GLU A 94 43.40 -43.82 -24.52
C GLU A 94 43.84 -42.37 -24.86
N ASN A 95 45.04 -42.17 -25.41
CA ASN A 95 45.51 -40.84 -25.82
C ASN A 95 44.67 -40.26 -26.98
N VAL A 96 44.36 -41.09 -27.99
CA VAL A 96 43.52 -40.68 -29.13
C VAL A 96 42.09 -40.40 -28.66
N LEU A 97 41.56 -41.22 -27.76
CA LEU A 97 40.25 -41.03 -27.14
C LEU A 97 40.20 -39.71 -26.36
N GLN A 98 41.24 -39.37 -25.59
CA GLN A 98 41.30 -38.09 -24.87
C GLN A 98 41.24 -36.88 -25.80
N VAL A 99 41.95 -36.91 -26.93
CA VAL A 99 41.89 -35.85 -27.96
C VAL A 99 40.49 -35.78 -28.57
N ALA A 100 39.90 -36.95 -28.88
CA ALA A 100 38.56 -37.01 -29.44
C ALA A 100 37.50 -36.44 -28.50
N MET A 101 37.59 -36.77 -27.20
CA MET A 101 36.66 -36.30 -26.17
C MET A 101 36.78 -34.80 -25.91
N ALA A 102 37.99 -34.24 -25.94
CA ALA A 102 38.17 -32.79 -25.84
C ALA A 102 37.48 -32.04 -26.99
N ARG A 103 37.59 -32.56 -28.22
CA ARG A 103 36.88 -31.99 -29.38
C ARG A 103 35.37 -32.18 -29.27
N LEU A 104 34.89 -33.35 -28.87
CA LEU A 104 33.45 -33.57 -28.64
C LEU A 104 32.88 -32.69 -27.53
N GLU A 105 33.66 -32.38 -26.50
CA GLU A 105 33.28 -31.42 -25.45
C GLU A 105 33.02 -30.02 -26.04
N ASP A 106 33.92 -29.56 -26.91
CA ASP A 106 33.80 -28.26 -27.59
C ASP A 106 32.66 -28.26 -28.63
N ASP A 107 32.49 -29.34 -29.38
CA ASP A 107 31.38 -29.48 -30.34
C ASP A 107 30.03 -29.49 -29.60
N PHE A 108 29.92 -30.24 -28.51
CA PHE A 108 28.72 -30.27 -27.65
C PHE A 108 28.38 -28.87 -27.11
N ARG A 109 29.40 -28.13 -26.63
CA ARG A 109 29.24 -26.73 -26.21
C ARG A 109 28.77 -25.84 -27.36
N CYS A 110 29.37 -25.96 -28.53
CA CYS A 110 29.01 -25.17 -29.71
C CYS A 110 27.56 -25.40 -30.14
N VAL A 111 27.12 -26.66 -30.18
CA VAL A 111 25.73 -27.00 -30.53
C VAL A 111 24.76 -26.43 -29.49
N LEU A 112 25.07 -26.57 -28.18
CA LEU A 112 24.26 -25.97 -27.12
C LEU A 112 24.14 -24.44 -27.26
N VAL A 113 25.25 -23.73 -27.49
CA VAL A 113 25.25 -22.26 -27.61
C VAL A 113 24.56 -21.78 -28.89
N ARG A 114 24.67 -22.54 -29.99
CA ARG A 114 24.03 -22.19 -31.27
C ARG A 114 22.52 -22.44 -31.26
N SER A 115 22.06 -23.42 -30.49
CA SER A 115 20.66 -23.86 -30.45
C SER A 115 19.81 -23.15 -29.40
N THR A 116 20.39 -22.31 -28.56
CA THR A 116 19.66 -21.52 -27.56
C THR A 116 18.81 -20.44 -28.23
N VAL A 117 17.49 -20.56 -28.08
CA VAL A 117 16.54 -19.55 -28.54
C VAL A 117 16.49 -18.41 -27.52
N LEU A 118 16.83 -17.19 -27.93
CA LEU A 118 16.65 -15.99 -27.10
C LEU A 118 15.15 -15.79 -26.79
N LEU A 119 14.78 -15.93 -25.52
CA LEU A 119 13.41 -15.79 -25.04
C LEU A 119 13.14 -14.33 -24.66
N ASP A 120 12.11 -13.74 -25.29
CA ASP A 120 11.62 -12.42 -24.92
C ASP A 120 10.50 -12.53 -23.87
N ALA A 121 10.37 -11.51 -23.03
CA ALA A 121 9.38 -11.42 -21.95
C ALA A 121 7.95 -11.65 -22.46
N GLU A 122 7.61 -11.13 -23.65
CA GLU A 122 6.27 -11.32 -24.23
C GLU A 122 5.97 -12.79 -24.57
N LYS A 123 6.96 -13.56 -25.03
CA LYS A 123 6.80 -14.99 -25.33
C LYS A 123 6.66 -15.81 -24.06
N LEU A 124 7.47 -15.49 -23.04
CA LEU A 124 7.44 -16.16 -21.73
C LEU A 124 6.11 -15.93 -21.01
N TYR A 125 5.63 -14.68 -20.95
CA TYR A 125 4.33 -14.36 -20.34
C TYR A 125 3.14 -14.82 -21.21
N GLY A 126 3.29 -14.86 -22.54
CA GLY A 126 2.30 -15.39 -23.47
C GLY A 126 2.01 -16.87 -23.24
N SER A 127 3.05 -17.68 -23.03
CA SER A 127 2.93 -19.11 -22.75
C SER A 127 2.18 -19.40 -21.44
N VAL A 128 2.29 -18.54 -20.44
CA VAL A 128 1.50 -18.71 -19.20
C VAL A 128 0.01 -18.45 -19.47
N ARG A 129 -0.35 -17.52 -20.36
CA ARG A 129 -1.77 -17.28 -20.70
C ARG A 129 -2.40 -18.42 -21.50
N SER A 130 -1.64 -19.14 -22.33
CA SER A 130 -2.14 -20.35 -22.99
C SER A 130 -2.30 -21.49 -21.98
N VAL A 131 -1.30 -21.71 -21.12
CA VAL A 131 -1.37 -22.75 -20.08
C VAL A 131 -2.50 -22.47 -19.09
N SER A 132 -2.69 -21.23 -18.63
CA SER A 132 -3.78 -20.88 -17.70
C SER A 132 -5.19 -20.98 -18.29
N ARG A 133 -5.37 -20.90 -19.62
CA ARG A 133 -6.71 -21.03 -20.25
C ARG A 133 -7.20 -22.47 -20.32
N GLU A 134 -6.31 -23.45 -20.30
CA GLU A 134 -6.68 -24.87 -20.41
C GLU A 134 -7.10 -25.49 -19.06
N PHE A 135 -6.67 -24.89 -17.94
CA PHE A 135 -7.02 -25.37 -16.60
C PHE A 135 -8.41 -24.96 -16.11
N ASP A 136 -9.00 -23.88 -16.63
CA ASP A 136 -10.37 -23.46 -16.27
C ASP A 136 -11.47 -24.30 -16.96
N GLU A 137 -11.16 -25.05 -18.03
CA GLU A 137 -12.15 -25.84 -18.78
C GLU A 137 -12.13 -27.36 -18.47
N SER A 138 -11.19 -27.86 -17.65
CA SER A 138 -11.03 -29.31 -17.43
C SER A 138 -11.40 -29.79 -16.00
N GLU A 139 -12.65 -29.56 -15.58
CA GLU A 139 -13.27 -30.31 -14.46
C GLU A 139 -14.05 -31.57 -14.91
N ARG A 140 -13.92 -32.00 -16.17
CA ARG A 140 -14.47 -33.28 -16.64
C ARG A 140 -13.41 -34.10 -17.39
N GLY A 141 -12.83 -35.04 -16.65
CA GLY A 141 -11.90 -36.09 -17.06
C GLY A 141 -11.62 -36.23 -18.55
N ALA A 142 -10.41 -35.83 -18.93
CA ALA A 142 -9.70 -36.33 -20.10
C ALA A 142 -8.19 -36.33 -19.79
N SER A 143 -7.50 -37.32 -20.35
CA SER A 143 -6.08 -37.64 -20.17
C SER A 143 -5.16 -36.42 -20.25
N LEU A 144 -4.21 -36.33 -19.32
CA LEU A 144 -3.01 -35.48 -19.42
C LEU A 144 -2.22 -35.91 -20.66
N GLY A 145 -2.22 -35.09 -21.71
CA GLY A 145 -1.51 -35.40 -22.96
C GLY A 145 -2.03 -34.58 -24.14
N GLY A 146 -1.57 -33.35 -24.27
CA GLY A 146 -1.81 -32.45 -25.40
C GLY A 146 -1.23 -31.08 -25.05
N ASP A 147 0.07 -30.88 -25.22
CA ASP A 147 0.71 -30.33 -26.43
C ASP A 147 0.52 -28.81 -26.61
N VAL A 148 0.97 -28.06 -25.59
CA VAL A 148 1.48 -26.69 -25.79
C VAL A 148 2.83 -26.61 -25.08
N CYS A 149 3.81 -27.37 -25.58
CA CYS A 149 5.18 -27.25 -25.08
C CYS A 149 5.92 -26.16 -25.84
N PHE A 150 6.54 -25.26 -25.08
CA PHE A 150 7.52 -24.34 -25.64
C PHE A 150 8.83 -25.13 -25.83
N ASP A 151 9.16 -25.50 -27.06
CA ASP A 151 10.41 -26.19 -27.35
C ASP A 151 11.59 -25.21 -27.18
N LEU A 152 12.43 -25.49 -26.17
CA LEU A 152 13.58 -24.64 -25.83
C LEU A 152 14.71 -24.72 -26.86
N MET A 153 14.74 -25.77 -27.70
CA MET A 153 15.71 -26.00 -28.77
C MET A 153 15.05 -26.73 -29.96
N SER A 154 15.64 -26.63 -31.15
CA SER A 154 15.18 -27.34 -32.34
C SER A 154 15.46 -28.85 -32.27
N VAL A 155 14.56 -29.67 -32.79
CA VAL A 155 14.70 -31.15 -32.83
C VAL A 155 16.04 -31.60 -33.42
N ASP A 156 16.46 -31.00 -34.54
CA ASP A 156 17.72 -31.35 -35.21
C ASP A 156 18.96 -31.13 -34.31
N ALA A 157 18.93 -30.13 -33.43
CA ALA A 157 20.02 -29.86 -32.50
C ALA A 157 20.00 -30.83 -31.30
N VAL A 158 18.81 -31.28 -30.88
CA VAL A 158 18.67 -32.27 -29.81
C VAL A 158 19.21 -33.63 -30.25
N ASP A 159 18.95 -34.01 -31.50
CA ASP A 159 19.49 -35.25 -32.08
C ASP A 159 21.02 -35.19 -32.17
N GLU A 160 21.59 -34.07 -32.62
CA GLU A 160 23.05 -33.85 -32.66
C GLU A 160 23.68 -33.90 -31.25
N LEU A 161 23.05 -33.27 -30.26
CA LEU A 161 23.52 -33.31 -28.86
C LEU A 161 23.46 -34.72 -28.28
N LYS A 162 22.40 -35.47 -28.59
CA LYS A 162 22.24 -36.85 -28.14
C LYS A 162 23.35 -37.74 -28.72
N ASP A 163 23.62 -37.63 -30.02
CA ASP A 163 24.67 -38.44 -30.67
C ASP A 163 26.07 -38.20 -30.06
N ILE A 164 26.35 -36.96 -29.66
CA ILE A 164 27.61 -36.61 -28.98
C ILE A 164 27.61 -37.11 -27.54
N ALA A 165 26.53 -36.86 -26.79
CA ALA A 165 26.40 -37.26 -25.38
C ALA A 165 26.52 -38.77 -25.18
N ASP A 166 25.83 -39.56 -26.01
CA ASP A 166 25.87 -41.04 -25.94
C ASP A 166 27.30 -41.58 -26.08
N ARG A 167 28.13 -40.94 -26.94
CA ARG A 167 29.54 -41.34 -27.12
C ARG A 167 30.44 -40.90 -25.97
N MET A 168 30.23 -39.70 -25.43
CA MET A 168 30.97 -39.24 -24.25
C MET A 168 30.67 -40.13 -23.03
N ILE A 169 29.41 -40.51 -22.84
CA ILE A 169 28.98 -41.40 -21.75
C ILE A 169 29.56 -42.80 -21.91
N LYS A 170 29.49 -43.40 -23.11
CA LYS A 170 30.10 -44.70 -23.40
C LYS A 170 31.61 -44.73 -23.16
N SER A 171 32.28 -43.59 -23.27
CA SER A 171 33.73 -43.44 -23.09
C SER A 171 34.15 -43.18 -21.64
N GLY A 172 33.21 -43.04 -20.69
CA GLY A 172 33.51 -42.70 -19.29
C GLY A 172 33.75 -41.20 -19.04
N TYR A 173 33.33 -40.32 -19.96
CA TYR A 173 33.41 -38.86 -19.86
C TYR A 173 32.06 -38.23 -19.50
N GLU A 174 31.23 -38.95 -18.74
CA GLU A 174 29.90 -38.48 -18.36
C GLU A 174 29.95 -37.19 -17.53
N LYS A 175 30.98 -37.01 -16.70
CA LYS A 175 31.11 -35.84 -15.82
C LYS A 175 31.39 -34.57 -16.61
N GLU A 176 32.31 -34.65 -17.57
CA GLU A 176 32.68 -33.58 -18.48
C GLU A 176 31.46 -33.18 -19.31
N CYS A 177 30.76 -34.16 -19.89
CA CYS A 177 29.51 -33.93 -20.64
C CYS A 177 28.45 -33.22 -19.78
N CYS A 178 28.20 -33.71 -18.55
CA CYS A 178 27.27 -33.07 -17.60
C CYS A 178 27.68 -31.64 -17.28
N GLN A 179 28.97 -31.41 -17.03
CA GLN A 179 29.52 -30.11 -16.66
C GLN A 179 29.29 -29.07 -17.76
N VAL A 180 29.54 -29.44 -19.02
CA VAL A 180 29.31 -28.55 -20.19
C VAL A 180 27.83 -28.22 -20.33
N TYR A 181 26.97 -29.25 -20.30
CA TYR A 181 25.52 -29.08 -20.38
C TYR A 181 25.03 -28.12 -19.31
N CYS A 182 25.34 -28.42 -18.04
CA CYS A 182 24.87 -27.65 -16.90
C CYS A 182 25.37 -26.20 -16.95
N ASN A 183 26.61 -25.96 -17.37
CA ASN A 183 27.13 -24.60 -17.43
C ASN A 183 26.42 -23.76 -18.49
N VAL A 184 26.27 -24.26 -19.73
CA VAL A 184 25.62 -23.50 -20.81
C VAL A 184 24.13 -23.28 -20.50
N ARG A 185 23.42 -24.32 -20.06
CA ARG A 185 21.99 -24.22 -19.76
C ARG A 185 21.69 -23.38 -18.53
N ARG A 186 22.56 -23.38 -17.52
CA ARG A 186 22.42 -22.49 -16.35
C ARG A 186 22.54 -21.03 -16.74
N ASP A 187 23.48 -20.68 -17.63
CA ASP A 187 23.63 -19.30 -18.12
C ASP A 187 22.36 -18.84 -18.86
N VAL A 188 21.73 -19.73 -19.63
CA VAL A 188 20.45 -19.46 -20.32
C VAL A 188 19.31 -19.24 -19.33
N LEU A 189 19.22 -20.05 -18.27
CA LEU A 189 18.21 -19.86 -17.22
C LEU A 189 18.41 -18.55 -16.46
N ASP A 190 19.67 -18.18 -16.18
CA ASP A 190 20.01 -16.91 -15.55
C ASP A 190 19.62 -15.71 -16.42
N GLU A 191 19.84 -15.78 -17.74
CA GLU A 191 19.37 -14.77 -18.69
C GLU A 191 17.84 -14.68 -18.72
N CYS A 192 17.14 -15.82 -18.70
CA CYS A 192 15.68 -15.86 -18.64
C CYS A 192 15.14 -15.20 -17.36
N LEU A 193 15.77 -15.44 -16.20
CA LEU A 193 15.41 -14.78 -14.95
C LEU A 193 15.62 -13.26 -15.04
N ALA A 194 16.70 -12.80 -15.66
CA ALA A 194 16.95 -11.38 -15.88
C ALA A 194 15.87 -10.74 -16.78
N VAL A 195 15.45 -11.42 -17.85
CA VAL A 195 14.35 -10.99 -18.73
C VAL A 195 13.01 -10.92 -17.98
N LEU A 196 12.74 -11.87 -17.09
CA LEU A 196 11.57 -11.85 -16.20
C LEU A 196 11.66 -10.77 -15.11
N GLY A 197 12.78 -10.06 -15.02
CA GLY A 197 13.01 -8.99 -14.05
C GLY A 197 13.26 -9.50 -12.63
N VAL A 198 13.75 -10.73 -12.50
CA VAL A 198 14.17 -11.33 -11.23
C VAL A 198 15.64 -11.00 -11.00
N GLU A 199 15.90 -10.07 -10.09
CA GLU A 199 17.26 -9.70 -9.71
C GLU A 199 17.78 -10.59 -8.57
N ARG A 200 19.09 -10.83 -8.56
CA ARG A 200 19.78 -11.44 -7.40
C ARG A 200 19.93 -10.38 -6.32
N LEU A 201 19.18 -10.51 -5.24
CA LEU A 201 19.23 -9.60 -4.09
C LEU A 201 19.55 -10.37 -2.81
N SER A 202 20.40 -9.80 -1.97
CA SER A 202 20.64 -10.33 -0.63
C SER A 202 19.48 -9.99 0.33
N ILE A 203 19.41 -10.70 1.46
CA ILE A 203 18.41 -10.44 2.51
C ILE A 203 18.53 -8.98 2.99
N GLU A 204 19.74 -8.48 3.20
CA GLU A 204 19.97 -7.10 3.65
C GLU A 204 19.56 -6.07 2.60
N GLU A 205 19.72 -6.37 1.31
CA GLU A 205 19.29 -5.48 0.23
C GLU A 205 17.77 -5.39 0.18
N VAL A 206 17.06 -6.51 0.23
CA VAL A 206 15.60 -6.55 0.24
C VAL A 206 15.02 -5.73 1.41
N GLN A 207 15.65 -5.81 2.59
CA GLN A 207 15.21 -5.06 3.77
C GLN A 207 15.42 -3.54 3.65
N ARG A 208 16.34 -3.07 2.82
CA ARG A 208 16.65 -1.65 2.63
C ARG A 208 15.82 -0.98 1.52
N ILE A 209 15.16 -1.76 0.68
CA ILE A 209 14.38 -1.25 -0.45
C ILE A 209 13.09 -0.57 0.06
N ASP A 210 12.75 0.58 -0.53
CA ASP A 210 11.47 1.26 -0.27
C ASP A 210 10.28 0.40 -0.72
N TRP A 211 9.18 0.44 0.04
CA TRP A 211 8.02 -0.41 -0.20
C TRP A 211 7.47 -0.30 -1.63
N LYS A 212 7.46 0.89 -2.24
CA LYS A 212 6.91 1.04 -3.61
C LYS A 212 7.72 0.28 -4.65
N VAL A 213 9.05 0.27 -4.49
CA VAL A 213 9.95 -0.46 -5.37
C VAL A 213 9.90 -1.95 -5.08
N LEU A 214 9.79 -2.32 -3.80
CA LEU A 214 9.64 -3.71 -3.39
C LEU A 214 8.33 -4.30 -3.94
N ASP A 215 7.20 -3.61 -3.84
CA ASP A 215 5.89 -4.05 -4.36
C ASP A 215 5.94 -4.41 -5.85
N GLU A 216 6.63 -3.62 -6.67
CA GLU A 216 6.84 -3.94 -8.10
C GLU A 216 7.72 -5.18 -8.31
N LYS A 217 8.77 -5.36 -7.49
CA LYS A 217 9.61 -6.56 -7.52
C LYS A 217 8.83 -7.81 -7.09
N LEU A 218 7.97 -7.70 -6.06
CA LEU A 218 7.10 -8.79 -5.61
C LEU A 218 6.13 -9.21 -6.72
N LYS A 219 5.50 -8.25 -7.42
CA LYS A 219 4.63 -8.56 -8.57
C LYS A 219 5.36 -9.30 -9.68
N LYS A 220 6.57 -8.87 -10.02
CA LYS A 220 7.40 -9.57 -11.01
C LYS A 220 7.75 -10.97 -10.57
N TRP A 221 8.12 -11.15 -9.30
CA TRP A 221 8.42 -12.47 -8.73
C TRP A 221 7.22 -13.41 -8.79
N ILE A 222 6.01 -12.94 -8.44
CA ILE A 222 4.75 -13.70 -8.51
C ILE A 222 4.50 -14.24 -9.92
N LEU A 223 4.80 -13.44 -10.95
CA LEU A 223 4.67 -13.89 -12.34
C LEU A 223 5.82 -14.82 -12.74
N ALA A 224 7.05 -14.46 -12.38
CA ALA A 224 8.25 -15.18 -12.78
C ALA A 224 8.27 -16.61 -12.25
N ILE A 225 7.88 -16.85 -10.99
CA ILE A 225 7.90 -18.19 -10.42
C ILE A 225 6.93 -19.14 -11.16
N LYS A 226 5.78 -18.65 -11.62
CA LYS A 226 4.86 -19.44 -12.44
C LYS A 226 5.47 -19.81 -13.79
N VAL A 227 6.08 -18.84 -14.47
CA VAL A 227 6.77 -19.06 -15.75
C VAL A 227 7.91 -20.06 -15.58
N VAL A 228 8.75 -19.84 -14.57
CA VAL A 228 9.93 -20.68 -14.33
C VAL A 228 9.49 -22.11 -14.06
N VAL A 229 8.61 -22.35 -13.09
CA VAL A 229 8.21 -23.71 -12.72
C VAL A 229 7.44 -24.39 -13.84
N ARG A 230 6.43 -23.73 -14.44
CA ARG A 230 5.51 -24.39 -15.39
C ARG A 230 6.02 -24.45 -16.83
N VAL A 231 6.96 -23.59 -17.21
CA VAL A 231 7.46 -23.52 -18.59
C VAL A 231 8.94 -23.89 -18.64
N LEU A 232 9.80 -23.17 -17.92
CA LEU A 232 11.25 -23.34 -18.05
C LEU A 232 11.74 -24.67 -17.47
N LEU A 233 11.31 -25.02 -16.25
CA LEU A 233 11.75 -26.27 -15.60
C LEU A 233 11.19 -27.50 -16.30
N PHE A 234 9.93 -27.48 -16.74
CA PHE A 234 9.37 -28.59 -17.54
C PHE A 234 10.08 -28.74 -18.89
N GLY A 235 10.37 -27.64 -19.58
CA GLY A 235 11.12 -27.67 -20.84
C GLY A 235 12.54 -28.20 -20.63
N GLU A 236 13.20 -27.81 -19.55
CA GLU A 236 14.55 -28.28 -19.22
C GLU A 236 14.57 -29.77 -18.85
N LYS A 237 13.58 -30.24 -18.07
CA LYS A 237 13.46 -31.67 -17.73
C LYS A 237 13.30 -32.52 -18.98
N ARG A 238 12.41 -32.12 -19.88
CA ARG A 238 12.20 -32.78 -21.17
C ARG A 238 13.47 -32.78 -22.02
N LEU A 239 14.22 -31.68 -22.00
CA LEU A 239 15.45 -31.60 -22.76
C LEU A 239 16.53 -32.56 -22.22
N CYS A 240 16.70 -32.62 -20.90
CA CYS A 240 17.58 -33.62 -20.28
C CYS A 240 17.17 -35.05 -20.66
N GLU A 241 15.87 -35.37 -20.61
CA GLU A 241 15.33 -36.69 -20.99
C GLU A 241 15.63 -37.04 -22.46
N GLN A 242 15.57 -36.06 -23.36
CA GLN A 242 15.86 -36.26 -24.78
C GLN A 242 17.35 -36.41 -25.07
N VAL A 243 18.20 -35.56 -24.49
CA VAL A 243 19.65 -35.56 -24.74
C VAL A 243 20.33 -36.76 -24.09
N PHE A 244 19.93 -37.16 -22.89
CA PHE A 244 20.59 -38.21 -22.10
C PHE A 244 19.80 -39.51 -22.04
N SER A 245 19.08 -39.86 -23.10
CA SER A 245 18.11 -40.97 -23.11
C SER A 245 18.66 -42.35 -22.70
N GLU A 246 19.99 -42.56 -22.77
CA GLU A 246 20.64 -43.82 -22.39
C GLU A 246 20.86 -43.98 -20.87
N SER A 247 20.77 -42.92 -20.07
CA SER A 247 21.07 -42.97 -18.62
C SER A 247 20.17 -42.05 -17.78
N GLU A 248 19.23 -42.64 -17.05
CA GLU A 248 18.30 -41.95 -16.14
C GLU A 248 19.06 -41.17 -15.03
N LEU A 249 20.12 -41.76 -14.48
CA LEU A 249 20.95 -41.11 -13.45
C LEU A 249 21.60 -39.81 -13.94
N ILE A 250 22.04 -39.78 -15.20
CA ILE A 250 22.66 -38.59 -15.80
C ILE A 250 21.61 -37.52 -16.10
N GLN A 251 20.43 -37.91 -16.57
CA GLN A 251 19.29 -37.02 -16.80
C GLN A 251 18.94 -36.24 -15.52
N GLU A 252 18.78 -36.96 -14.40
CA GLU A 252 18.43 -36.39 -13.11
C GLU A 252 19.51 -35.44 -12.59
N VAL A 253 20.78 -35.88 -12.59
CA VAL A 253 21.90 -35.07 -12.11
C VAL A 253 22.04 -33.78 -12.93
N CYS A 254 21.95 -33.87 -14.26
CA CYS A 254 22.00 -32.69 -15.13
C CYS A 254 20.83 -31.73 -14.87
N PHE A 255 19.61 -32.25 -14.75
CA PHE A 255 18.44 -31.43 -14.50
C PHE A 255 18.56 -30.68 -13.17
N VAL A 256 18.92 -31.37 -12.08
CA VAL A 256 19.05 -30.78 -10.75
C VAL A 256 20.17 -29.73 -10.71
N GLU A 257 21.37 -30.05 -11.21
CA GLU A 257 22.52 -29.14 -11.19
C GLU A 257 22.35 -27.90 -12.10
N THR A 258 21.55 -28.03 -13.16
CA THR A 258 21.19 -26.91 -14.06
C THR A 258 20.18 -25.98 -13.40
N THR A 259 19.12 -26.55 -12.80
CA THR A 259 17.96 -25.78 -12.35
C THR A 259 18.07 -25.26 -10.91
N LYS A 260 18.86 -25.92 -10.05
CA LYS A 260 19.02 -25.57 -8.62
C LYS A 260 19.35 -24.10 -8.40
N GLY A 261 20.29 -23.53 -9.16
CA GLY A 261 20.68 -22.12 -9.00
C GLY A 261 19.52 -21.15 -9.23
N CYS A 262 18.75 -21.38 -10.30
CA CYS A 262 17.59 -20.59 -10.68
C CYS A 262 16.46 -20.69 -9.63
N VAL A 263 16.14 -21.91 -9.18
CA VAL A 263 15.08 -22.13 -8.18
C VAL A 263 15.48 -21.54 -6.82
N MET A 264 16.71 -21.78 -6.37
CA MET A 264 17.21 -21.22 -5.11
C MET A 264 17.23 -19.70 -5.12
N GLN A 265 17.54 -19.05 -6.25
CA GLN A 265 17.46 -17.59 -6.36
C GLN A 265 16.03 -17.07 -6.11
N LEU A 266 15.01 -17.73 -6.68
CA LEU A 266 13.61 -17.37 -6.45
C LEU A 266 13.20 -17.61 -5.00
N LEU A 267 13.59 -18.74 -4.42
CA LEU A 267 13.27 -19.09 -3.03
C LEU A 267 13.94 -18.15 -2.04
N ASN A 268 15.23 -17.84 -2.22
CA ASN A 268 15.97 -16.91 -1.36
C ASN A 268 15.33 -15.50 -1.35
N PHE A 269 14.81 -15.03 -2.48
CA PHE A 269 14.06 -13.77 -2.51
C PHE A 269 12.78 -13.87 -1.69
N GLY A 270 12.05 -14.98 -1.81
CA GLY A 270 10.88 -15.27 -1.00
C GLY A 270 11.17 -15.33 0.50
N GLU A 271 12.26 -15.97 0.88
CA GLU A 271 12.75 -16.05 2.27
C GLU A 271 13.11 -14.65 2.81
N ALA A 272 13.84 -13.86 2.03
CA ALA A 272 14.21 -12.49 2.39
C ALA A 272 12.98 -11.62 2.68
N VAL A 273 11.91 -11.78 1.89
CA VAL A 273 10.63 -11.09 2.10
C VAL A 273 9.95 -11.58 3.38
N ALA A 274 9.95 -12.89 3.65
CA ALA A 274 9.36 -13.48 4.86
C ALA A 274 10.08 -13.02 6.16
N ILE A 275 11.39 -12.80 6.10
CA ILE A 275 12.21 -12.31 7.22
C ILE A 275 12.13 -10.77 7.37
N SER A 276 11.68 -10.06 6.34
CA SER A 276 11.65 -8.60 6.33
C SER A 276 10.77 -8.00 7.43
N GLN A 277 10.99 -6.71 7.73
CA GLN A 277 10.16 -6.01 8.72
C GLN A 277 8.69 -6.09 8.33
N ARG A 278 7.90 -6.67 9.22
CA ARG A 278 6.46 -6.83 9.08
C ARG A 278 5.77 -5.48 9.17
N SER A 279 4.80 -5.27 8.28
CA SER A 279 3.91 -4.13 8.32
C SER A 279 2.58 -4.48 7.65
N PRO A 280 1.45 -3.92 8.10
CA PRO A 280 0.13 -4.30 7.59
C PRO A 280 0.01 -4.16 6.07
N GLU A 281 0.63 -3.14 5.49
CA GLU A 281 0.60 -2.86 4.05
C GLU A 281 1.24 -3.98 3.21
N LYS A 282 2.17 -4.74 3.79
CA LYS A 282 2.88 -5.85 3.12
C LYS A 282 2.08 -7.15 3.11
N LEU A 283 1.10 -7.31 4.02
CA LEU A 283 0.43 -8.58 4.24
C LEU A 283 -0.13 -9.17 2.95
N PHE A 284 -0.87 -8.36 2.18
CA PHE A 284 -1.55 -8.83 0.97
C PHE A 284 -0.56 -9.37 -0.06
N ARG A 285 0.60 -8.71 -0.24
CA ARG A 285 1.63 -9.21 -1.16
C ARG A 285 2.33 -10.46 -0.67
N ILE A 286 2.55 -10.58 0.64
CA ILE A 286 3.09 -11.82 1.22
C ILE A 286 2.10 -12.97 1.01
N LEU A 287 0.80 -12.72 1.16
CA LEU A 287 -0.24 -13.71 0.88
C LEU A 287 -0.32 -14.06 -0.61
N ASP A 288 -0.21 -13.09 -1.52
CA ASP A 288 -0.14 -13.36 -2.97
C ASP A 288 1.04 -14.28 -3.31
N MET A 289 2.22 -14.01 -2.73
CA MET A 289 3.41 -14.85 -2.94
C MET A 289 3.21 -16.26 -2.36
N TYR A 290 2.62 -16.34 -1.16
CA TYR A 290 2.29 -17.61 -0.52
C TYR A 290 1.35 -18.44 -1.40
N GLU A 291 0.25 -17.87 -1.88
CA GLU A 291 -0.74 -18.56 -2.73
C GLU A 291 -0.11 -19.07 -4.02
N VAL A 292 0.72 -18.27 -4.67
CA VAL A 292 1.42 -18.70 -5.88
C VAL A 292 2.43 -19.80 -5.60
N LEU A 293 3.13 -19.75 -4.46
CA LEU A 293 4.05 -20.80 -4.08
C LEU A 293 3.32 -22.11 -3.73
N VAL A 294 2.13 -22.03 -3.10
CA VAL A 294 1.24 -23.20 -2.91
C VAL A 294 0.81 -23.77 -4.27
N ASP A 295 0.38 -22.92 -5.21
CA ASP A 295 -0.09 -23.30 -6.54
C ASP A 295 0.99 -24.06 -7.32
N VAL A 296 2.25 -23.61 -7.29
CA VAL A 296 3.36 -24.28 -7.98
C VAL A 296 4.04 -25.38 -7.17
N SER A 297 3.72 -25.55 -5.87
CA SER A 297 4.40 -26.52 -5.00
C SER A 297 4.23 -27.96 -5.51
N ARG A 298 3.06 -28.29 -6.05
CA ARG A 298 2.80 -29.62 -6.62
C ARG A 298 3.56 -29.85 -7.91
N ASP A 299 3.71 -28.81 -8.72
CA ASP A 299 4.47 -28.86 -9.95
C ASP A 299 5.97 -29.09 -9.64
N LEU A 300 6.50 -28.43 -8.61
CA LEU A 300 7.87 -28.66 -8.13
C LEU A 300 8.08 -30.09 -7.63
N GLU A 301 7.16 -30.63 -6.83
CA GLU A 301 7.22 -32.02 -6.36
C GLU A 301 7.15 -33.04 -7.51
N ALA A 302 6.43 -32.73 -8.59
CA ALA A 302 6.37 -33.58 -9.78
C ALA A 302 7.64 -33.50 -10.64
N LEU A 303 8.33 -32.35 -10.63
CA LEU A 303 9.59 -32.17 -11.36
C LEU A 303 10.76 -32.87 -10.67
N TYR A 304 10.83 -32.81 -9.34
CA TYR A 304 11.89 -33.38 -8.51
C TYR A 304 11.41 -34.63 -7.76
N THR A 305 11.45 -35.78 -8.44
CA THR A 305 10.98 -37.07 -7.90
C THR A 305 12.01 -37.78 -7.03
N ASP A 306 13.29 -37.48 -7.21
CA ASP A 306 14.40 -38.28 -6.69
C ASP A 306 15.07 -37.64 -5.46
N GLU A 307 15.84 -38.43 -4.72
CA GLU A 307 16.53 -38.00 -3.49
C GLU A 307 17.44 -36.77 -3.73
N SER A 308 17.96 -36.62 -4.95
CA SER A 308 18.81 -35.49 -5.36
C SER A 308 18.05 -34.15 -5.39
N GLY A 309 16.75 -34.17 -5.70
CA GLY A 309 15.87 -33.01 -5.78
C GLY A 309 15.07 -32.73 -4.50
N GLU A 310 15.02 -33.67 -3.56
CA GLU A 310 14.26 -33.54 -2.31
C GLU A 310 14.66 -32.28 -1.51
N LEU A 311 15.95 -31.93 -1.52
CA LEU A 311 16.45 -30.72 -0.84
C LEU A 311 15.78 -29.44 -1.36
N ILE A 312 15.57 -29.32 -2.68
CA ILE A 312 14.94 -28.15 -3.31
C ILE A 312 13.46 -28.06 -2.89
N CYS A 313 12.75 -29.18 -2.93
CA CYS A 313 11.37 -29.25 -2.47
C CYS A 313 11.24 -28.94 -0.97
N SER A 314 12.19 -29.40 -0.15
CA SER A 314 12.24 -29.13 1.28
C SER A 314 12.47 -27.64 1.56
N GLU A 315 13.32 -26.98 0.77
CA GLU A 315 13.58 -25.55 0.86
C GLU A 315 12.33 -24.75 0.46
N ALA A 316 11.68 -25.14 -0.64
CA ALA A 316 10.44 -24.49 -1.08
C ALA A 316 9.35 -24.57 -0.01
N LYS A 317 9.19 -25.73 0.66
CA LYS A 317 8.30 -25.89 1.82
C LYS A 317 8.71 -25.04 3.01
N GLY A 318 10.02 -24.92 3.26
CA GLY A 318 10.59 -24.04 4.28
C GLY A 318 10.22 -22.57 4.06
N VAL A 319 10.46 -22.06 2.85
CA VAL A 319 10.09 -20.69 2.44
C VAL A 319 8.58 -20.48 2.52
N LEU A 320 7.79 -21.45 2.04
CA LEU A 320 6.33 -21.40 2.10
C LEU A 320 5.81 -21.29 3.54
N SER A 321 6.35 -22.11 4.44
CA SER A 321 6.05 -22.04 5.89
C SER A 321 6.48 -20.69 6.48
N GLY A 322 7.67 -20.22 6.12
CA GLY A 322 8.19 -18.90 6.50
C GLY A 322 7.27 -17.76 6.09
N MET A 323 6.80 -17.75 4.84
CA MET A 323 5.84 -16.77 4.32
C MET A 323 4.49 -16.85 5.05
N GLY A 324 3.98 -18.05 5.29
CA GLY A 324 2.74 -18.26 6.05
C GLY A 324 2.84 -17.69 7.46
N MET A 325 3.93 -17.98 8.17
CA MET A 325 4.23 -17.41 9.48
C MET A 325 4.42 -15.88 9.44
N ALA A 326 5.07 -15.35 8.40
CA ALA A 326 5.22 -13.92 8.21
C ALA A 326 3.87 -13.23 7.99
N GLY A 327 2.97 -13.83 7.21
CA GLY A 327 1.60 -13.35 7.01
C GLY A 327 0.81 -13.34 8.32
N VAL A 328 0.78 -14.47 9.04
CA VAL A 328 0.09 -14.56 10.34
C VAL A 328 0.70 -13.59 11.36
N GLY A 329 2.03 -13.49 11.43
CA GLY A 329 2.74 -12.57 12.32
C GLY A 329 2.43 -11.11 12.01
N THR A 330 2.39 -10.73 10.74
CA THR A 330 2.01 -9.37 10.30
C THR A 330 0.59 -9.03 10.72
N PHE A 331 -0.34 -9.98 10.61
CA PHE A 331 -1.71 -9.78 11.06
C PHE A 331 -1.81 -9.58 12.58
N VAL A 332 -1.07 -10.35 13.38
CA VAL A 332 -0.99 -10.18 14.84
C VAL A 332 -0.38 -8.83 15.22
N GLU A 333 0.67 -8.39 14.52
CA GLU A 333 1.28 -7.09 14.76
C GLU A 333 0.34 -5.95 14.41
N PHE A 334 -0.46 -6.11 13.35
CA PHE A 334 -1.51 -5.15 13.03
C PHE A 334 -2.56 -5.05 14.16
N GLU A 335 -3.03 -6.17 14.71
CA GLU A 335 -3.92 -6.16 15.87
C GLU A 335 -3.32 -5.41 17.07
N ASN A 336 -2.03 -5.64 17.35
CA ASN A 336 -1.33 -4.96 18.44
C ASN A 336 -1.17 -3.46 18.17
N ALA A 337 -0.90 -3.06 16.92
CA ALA A 337 -0.86 -1.67 16.50
C ALA A 337 -2.22 -0.97 16.69
N VAL A 338 -3.32 -1.65 16.35
CA VAL A 338 -4.68 -1.12 16.55
C VAL A 338 -5.01 -0.96 18.04
N LYS A 339 -4.60 -1.91 18.89
CA LYS A 339 -4.74 -1.78 20.35
C LYS A 339 -3.93 -0.60 20.89
N GLY A 340 -2.69 -0.45 20.45
CA GLY A 340 -1.75 0.58 20.90
C GLY A 340 -1.92 1.97 20.28
N GLU A 341 -2.87 2.16 19.35
CA GLU A 341 -3.04 3.42 18.65
C GLU A 341 -3.47 4.56 19.59
N SER A 342 -2.58 5.54 19.78
CA SER A 342 -2.69 6.60 20.80
C SER A 342 -3.11 7.98 20.26
N SER A 343 -3.48 8.07 18.98
CA SER A 343 -4.01 9.31 18.39
C SER A 343 -5.13 9.96 19.21
N ARG A 344 -5.18 11.29 19.22
CA ARG A 344 -6.20 12.05 19.95
C ARG A 344 -7.60 11.84 19.37
N ALA A 345 -8.62 11.97 20.22
CA ALA A 345 -10.03 11.98 19.79
C ALA A 345 -10.32 13.19 18.87
N ILE A 346 -11.22 13.00 17.89
CA ILE A 346 -11.57 14.04 16.92
C ILE A 346 -12.48 15.09 17.56
N GLN A 347 -12.13 16.37 17.44
CA GLN A 347 -13.02 17.45 17.86
C GLN A 347 -14.33 17.39 17.06
N GLY A 348 -15.48 17.37 17.75
CA GLY A 348 -16.79 17.30 17.09
C GLY A 348 -17.32 15.89 16.83
N GLY A 349 -16.61 14.83 17.21
CA GLY A 349 -17.20 13.49 17.37
C GLY A 349 -17.38 12.71 16.08
N ASP A 350 -16.75 13.14 14.98
CA ASP A 350 -16.73 12.43 13.69
C ASP A 350 -16.09 11.02 13.82
N ILE A 351 -16.22 10.22 12.77
CA ILE A 351 -15.65 8.87 12.67
C ILE A 351 -14.12 8.96 12.72
N HIS A 352 -13.51 8.18 13.61
CA HIS A 352 -12.07 8.15 13.82
C HIS A 352 -11.32 7.56 12.62
N PRO A 353 -10.15 8.11 12.21
CA PRO A 353 -9.43 7.60 11.04
C PRO A 353 -9.01 6.13 11.19
N ILE A 354 -8.60 5.71 12.40
CA ILE A 354 -8.30 4.30 12.71
C ILE A 354 -9.48 3.36 12.38
N THR A 355 -10.72 3.79 12.64
CA THR A 355 -11.92 3.00 12.35
C THR A 355 -12.08 2.84 10.84
N ARG A 356 -11.86 3.90 10.05
CA ARG A 356 -11.90 3.82 8.59
C ARG A 356 -10.78 2.92 8.05
N TYR A 357 -9.57 3.08 8.57
CA TYR A 357 -8.40 2.31 8.18
C TYR A 357 -8.60 0.81 8.42
N VAL A 358 -8.96 0.43 9.65
CA VAL A 358 -9.18 -0.99 10.02
C VAL A 358 -10.31 -1.62 9.22
N MET A 359 -11.43 -0.91 9.02
CA MET A 359 -12.54 -1.48 8.25
C MET A 359 -12.22 -1.63 6.76
N ASN A 360 -11.45 -0.70 6.18
CA ASN A 360 -10.98 -0.84 4.80
C ASN A 360 -9.98 -1.99 4.66
N TYR A 361 -9.09 -2.15 5.64
CA TYR A 361 -8.15 -3.26 5.71
C TYR A 361 -8.87 -4.61 5.79
N LEU A 362 -9.84 -4.72 6.71
CA LEU A 362 -10.66 -5.92 6.87
C LEU A 362 -11.43 -6.27 5.60
N LYS A 363 -11.91 -5.28 4.85
CA LYS A 363 -12.59 -5.50 3.57
C LYS A 363 -11.68 -6.23 2.56
N LEU A 364 -10.41 -5.82 2.47
CA LEU A 364 -9.43 -6.46 1.58
C LEU A 364 -9.02 -7.85 2.08
N LEU A 365 -9.01 -8.05 3.39
CA LEU A 365 -8.61 -9.32 3.99
C LEU A 365 -9.58 -10.46 3.68
N VAL A 366 -10.87 -10.16 3.45
CA VAL A 366 -11.87 -11.20 3.15
C VAL A 366 -11.55 -11.94 1.86
N ASP A 367 -10.91 -11.28 0.88
CA ASP A 367 -10.51 -11.93 -0.37
C ASP A 367 -9.50 -13.07 -0.14
N TYR A 368 -8.78 -13.06 0.98
CA TYR A 368 -7.80 -14.07 1.38
C TYR A 368 -8.35 -15.07 2.43
N SER A 369 -9.67 -15.21 2.54
CA SER A 369 -10.30 -16.01 3.61
C SER A 369 -9.86 -17.47 3.59
N ASP A 370 -9.79 -18.11 2.43
CA ASP A 370 -9.44 -19.53 2.31
C ASP A 370 -7.98 -19.79 2.68
N THR A 371 -7.09 -18.94 2.18
CA THR A 371 -5.66 -18.95 2.49
C THR A 371 -5.42 -18.75 3.99
N LEU A 372 -6.06 -17.74 4.59
CA LEU A 372 -5.93 -17.46 6.02
C LEU A 372 -6.58 -18.54 6.90
N ASN A 373 -7.66 -19.19 6.46
CA ASN A 373 -8.25 -20.31 7.19
C ASN A 373 -7.32 -21.53 7.24
N THR A 374 -6.44 -21.67 6.26
CA THR A 374 -5.43 -22.73 6.21
C THR A 374 -4.21 -22.37 7.06
N LEU A 375 -3.78 -21.11 7.05
CA LEU A 375 -2.61 -20.62 7.78
C LEU A 375 -2.85 -20.40 9.28
N LEU A 376 -4.04 -19.93 9.66
CA LEU A 376 -4.35 -19.62 11.04
C LEU A 376 -4.55 -20.90 11.84
N PRO A 377 -4.09 -20.94 13.11
CA PRO A 377 -4.30 -22.11 13.96
C PRO A 377 -5.80 -22.38 14.09
N LYS A 378 -6.18 -23.65 13.89
CA LYS A 378 -7.55 -24.10 14.18
C LYS A 378 -7.75 -23.94 15.68
N ASN A 379 -8.72 -23.11 16.05
CA ASN A 379 -8.99 -22.77 17.44
C ASN A 379 -9.67 -23.96 18.14
N ASP A 380 -8.90 -24.92 18.65
CA ASP A 380 -9.45 -25.94 19.56
C ASP A 380 -9.76 -25.36 20.95
N HIS A 381 -9.22 -24.19 21.29
CA HIS A 381 -9.46 -23.53 22.58
C HIS A 381 -9.33 -22.00 22.48
N PHE A 382 -10.39 -21.31 22.06
CA PHE A 382 -10.57 -19.90 22.37
C PHE A 382 -11.89 -19.70 23.11
N ASP A 383 -11.82 -19.83 24.43
CA ASP A 383 -12.88 -19.41 25.34
C ASP A 383 -12.90 -17.88 25.36
N LEU A 384 -13.63 -17.31 24.41
CA LEU A 384 -13.80 -15.87 24.28
C LEU A 384 -14.74 -15.38 25.38
N GLY A 385 -14.26 -15.41 26.63
CA GLY A 385 -14.82 -14.76 27.81
C GLY A 385 -16.34 -14.56 27.75
N SER A 386 -17.09 -15.65 27.72
CA SER A 386 -18.53 -15.64 27.88
C SER A 386 -18.87 -15.24 29.32
N SER A 387 -18.82 -13.94 29.59
CA SER A 387 -19.76 -13.35 30.52
C SER A 387 -21.08 -13.17 29.77
N HIS A 388 -21.98 -14.15 29.98
CA HIS A 388 -23.40 -14.16 29.61
C HIS A 388 -23.79 -14.60 28.18
N LEU A 389 -23.52 -15.86 27.82
CA LEU A 389 -24.32 -16.59 26.84
C LEU A 389 -25.24 -17.61 27.55
N GLU A 390 -26.39 -17.14 28.02
CA GLU A 390 -27.57 -18.00 28.13
C GLU A 390 -28.32 -17.94 26.80
N ASN A 391 -28.16 -18.97 25.98
CA ASN A 391 -29.23 -19.72 25.31
C ASN A 391 -28.65 -20.55 24.18
N GLY A 392 -29.00 -21.84 24.20
CA GLY A 392 -28.60 -22.81 23.19
C GLY A 392 -29.23 -22.49 21.84
N ASP A 393 -28.36 -22.24 20.88
CA ASP A 393 -28.51 -22.62 19.48
C ASP A 393 -27.12 -23.10 19.04
N SER A 394 -27.08 -24.11 18.17
CA SER A 394 -25.86 -24.73 17.65
C SER A 394 -24.78 -23.69 17.33
N VAL A 395 -23.71 -23.66 18.13
CA VAL A 395 -22.58 -22.76 17.89
C VAL A 395 -21.88 -23.28 16.64
N ASP A 396 -22.19 -22.69 15.49
CA ASP A 396 -21.35 -22.81 14.30
C ASP A 396 -19.94 -22.36 14.73
N THR A 397 -19.02 -23.31 14.81
CA THR A 397 -17.63 -23.02 15.12
C THR A 397 -17.11 -22.02 14.10
N LEU A 398 -16.93 -20.76 14.52
CA LEU A 398 -16.41 -19.70 13.65
C LEU A 398 -15.11 -20.16 13.00
N SER A 399 -14.97 -19.89 11.70
CA SER A 399 -13.72 -20.15 11.00
C SER A 399 -12.55 -19.41 11.68
N PRO A 400 -11.30 -19.91 11.57
CA PRO A 400 -10.15 -19.24 12.15
C PRO A 400 -10.06 -17.76 11.78
N ILE A 401 -10.29 -17.41 10.50
CA ILE A 401 -10.31 -16.01 10.07
C ILE A 401 -11.45 -15.22 10.73
N ALA A 402 -12.66 -15.78 10.81
CA ALA A 402 -13.80 -15.09 11.41
C ALA A 402 -13.53 -14.74 12.89
N CYS A 403 -12.91 -15.67 13.64
CA CYS A 403 -12.49 -15.43 15.01
C CYS A 403 -11.46 -14.28 15.11
N ARG A 404 -10.45 -14.28 14.24
CA ARG A 404 -9.41 -13.24 14.21
C ARG A 404 -9.97 -11.88 13.80
N VAL A 405 -10.85 -11.81 12.80
CA VAL A 405 -11.57 -10.59 12.40
C VAL A 405 -12.39 -10.06 13.57
N GLN A 406 -13.11 -10.93 14.28
CA GLN A 406 -13.89 -10.53 15.47
C GLN A 406 -13.00 -9.98 16.59
N LEU A 407 -11.82 -10.57 16.83
CA LEU A 407 -10.84 -10.08 17.81
C LEU A 407 -10.28 -8.71 17.42
N LEU A 408 -9.95 -8.50 16.15
CA LEU A 408 -9.48 -7.21 15.64
C LEU A 408 -10.55 -6.13 15.77
N ILE A 409 -11.80 -6.42 15.40
CA ILE A 409 -12.91 -5.48 15.61
C ILE A 409 -13.10 -5.19 17.10
N THR A 410 -13.10 -6.20 17.97
CA THR A 410 -13.21 -6.00 19.42
C THR A 410 -12.08 -5.13 19.98
N SER A 411 -10.87 -5.29 19.45
CA SER A 411 -9.70 -4.47 19.79
C SER A 411 -9.88 -3.02 19.36
N LEU A 412 -10.38 -2.80 18.13
CA LEU A 412 -10.76 -1.48 17.64
C LEU A 412 -11.85 -0.84 18.52
N GLU A 413 -12.89 -1.60 18.89
CA GLU A 413 -13.96 -1.11 19.75
C GLU A 413 -13.45 -0.68 21.13
N SER A 414 -12.56 -1.47 21.74
CA SER A 414 -11.93 -1.14 23.03
C SER A 414 -11.10 0.15 22.91
N ASN A 415 -10.30 0.27 21.85
CA ASN A 415 -9.48 1.46 21.60
C ASN A 415 -10.37 2.71 21.40
N ILE A 416 -11.48 2.59 20.68
CA ILE A 416 -12.46 3.66 20.49
C ILE A 416 -13.19 4.01 21.81
N ASP A 417 -13.51 3.02 22.65
CA ASP A 417 -14.07 3.25 23.98
C ASP A 417 -13.11 4.01 24.89
N GLU A 418 -11.83 3.67 24.89
CA GLU A 418 -10.79 4.40 25.61
C GLU A 418 -10.67 5.85 25.13
N LYS A 419 -10.65 6.07 23.81
CA LYS A 419 -10.64 7.43 23.24
C LYS A 419 -11.89 8.22 23.57
N SER A 420 -13.05 7.56 23.69
CA SER A 420 -14.29 8.21 24.12
C SER A 420 -14.16 8.79 25.54
N LYS A 421 -13.32 8.22 26.42
CA LYS A 421 -13.12 8.70 27.81
C LYS A 421 -12.41 10.05 27.87
N LEU A 422 -11.82 10.51 26.77
CA LEU A 422 -11.09 11.78 26.71
C LEU A 422 -12.00 13.00 26.53
N TYR A 423 -13.28 12.82 26.19
CA TYR A 423 -14.22 13.95 26.15
C TYR A 423 -14.71 14.30 27.55
N GLU A 424 -14.72 15.60 27.86
CA GLU A 424 -15.27 16.13 29.12
C GLU A 424 -16.79 15.92 29.21
N ASP A 425 -17.52 16.15 28.10
CA ASP A 425 -18.96 15.94 28.06
C ASP A 425 -19.30 14.45 27.86
N SER A 426 -19.93 13.86 28.89
CA SER A 426 -20.43 12.48 28.84
C SER A 426 -21.37 12.17 27.68
N ALA A 427 -22.18 13.14 27.23
CA ALA A 427 -23.09 12.97 26.10
C ALA A 427 -22.31 12.88 24.77
N MET A 428 -21.20 13.60 24.65
CA MET A 428 -20.33 13.55 23.48
C MET A 428 -19.69 12.18 23.29
N ARG A 429 -19.35 11.52 24.40
CA ARG A 429 -18.79 10.15 24.40
C ARG A 429 -19.71 9.19 23.67
N TYR A 430 -21.02 9.26 23.96
CA TYR A 430 -22.01 8.39 23.33
C TYR A 430 -22.20 8.72 21.85
N VAL A 431 -22.20 9.99 21.44
CA VAL A 431 -22.29 10.39 20.03
C VAL A 431 -21.09 9.86 19.23
N PHE A 432 -19.88 10.04 19.76
CA PHE A 432 -18.66 9.50 19.15
C PHE A 432 -18.70 7.97 19.03
N LEU A 433 -19.15 7.27 20.09
CA LEU A 433 -19.30 5.81 20.08
C LEU A 433 -20.34 5.34 19.04
N MET A 434 -21.50 6.00 18.96
CA MET A 434 -22.54 5.69 17.97
C MET A 434 -22.01 5.88 16.54
N ASN A 435 -21.34 6.99 16.25
CA ASN A 435 -20.79 7.27 14.92
C ASN A 435 -19.81 6.19 14.47
N ASN A 436 -18.87 5.79 15.33
CA ASN A 436 -17.85 4.81 14.98
C ASN A 436 -18.41 3.39 14.87
N ILE A 437 -19.25 2.93 15.81
CA ILE A 437 -19.80 1.57 15.74
C ILE A 437 -20.85 1.45 14.63
N LEU A 438 -21.66 2.49 14.37
CA LEU A 438 -22.57 2.47 13.23
C LEU A 438 -21.80 2.33 11.92
N TYR A 439 -20.69 3.06 11.77
CA TYR A 439 -19.82 2.94 10.60
C TYR A 439 -19.26 1.51 10.45
N ILE A 440 -18.77 0.89 11.53
CA ILE A 440 -18.32 -0.51 11.52
C ILE A 440 -19.46 -1.43 11.06
N VAL A 441 -20.67 -1.28 11.63
CA VAL A 441 -21.84 -2.10 11.27
C VAL A 441 -22.23 -1.91 9.80
N GLN A 442 -22.17 -0.69 9.27
CA GLN A 442 -22.43 -0.41 7.85
C GLN A 442 -21.39 -1.09 6.97
N LYS A 443 -20.10 -0.97 7.30
CA LYS A 443 -19.04 -1.62 6.51
C LYS A 443 -19.12 -3.14 6.52
N VAL A 444 -19.49 -3.74 7.65
CA VAL A 444 -19.75 -5.19 7.72
C VAL A 444 -20.94 -5.57 6.84
N LYS A 445 -22.02 -4.77 6.83
CA LYS A 445 -23.20 -5.03 5.97
C LYS A 445 -22.94 -4.88 4.47
N GLU A 446 -22.06 -3.95 4.11
CA GLU A 446 -21.72 -3.61 2.71
C GLU A 446 -20.66 -4.53 2.10
N SER A 447 -20.12 -5.50 2.85
CA SER A 447 -19.03 -6.37 2.41
C SER A 447 -19.26 -7.82 2.82
N ASP A 448 -18.41 -8.70 2.30
CA ASP A 448 -18.41 -10.13 2.62
C ASP A 448 -18.00 -10.41 4.08
N LEU A 449 -17.61 -9.40 4.85
CA LEU A 449 -17.47 -9.50 6.31
C LEU A 449 -18.77 -9.97 6.99
N ARG A 450 -19.94 -9.74 6.38
CA ARG A 450 -21.22 -10.25 6.88
C ARG A 450 -21.28 -11.78 6.88
N SER A 451 -20.68 -12.45 5.91
CA SER A 451 -20.68 -13.92 5.84
C SER A 451 -19.82 -14.51 6.96
N LEU A 452 -18.70 -13.87 7.29
CA LEU A 452 -17.79 -14.29 8.37
C LEU A 452 -18.36 -14.04 9.77
N LEU A 453 -18.99 -12.88 10.01
CA LEU A 453 -19.45 -12.47 11.35
C LEU A 453 -20.90 -12.86 11.66
N GLY A 454 -21.72 -13.03 10.62
CA GLY A 454 -23.14 -13.40 10.74
C GLY A 454 -24.08 -12.28 11.20
N ASP A 455 -25.38 -12.53 11.00
CA ASP A 455 -26.43 -11.54 11.29
C ASP A 455 -26.65 -11.30 12.79
N GLN A 456 -26.34 -12.28 13.63
CA GLN A 456 -26.44 -12.14 15.09
C GLN A 456 -25.46 -11.09 15.61
N TRP A 457 -24.24 -11.04 15.07
CA TRP A 457 -23.24 -10.03 15.40
C TRP A 457 -23.78 -8.63 15.08
N ILE A 458 -24.38 -8.44 13.90
CA ILE A 458 -24.97 -7.16 13.49
C ILE A 458 -26.11 -6.73 14.44
N ARG A 459 -26.99 -7.66 14.82
CA ARG A 459 -28.10 -7.40 15.75
C ARG A 459 -27.59 -6.95 17.13
N LYS A 460 -26.55 -7.61 17.64
CA LYS A 460 -25.90 -7.26 18.92
C LYS A 460 -25.36 -5.83 18.90
N HIS A 461 -24.64 -5.44 17.85
CA HIS A 461 -24.06 -4.09 17.74
C HIS A 461 -25.14 -3.01 17.56
N ARG A 462 -26.22 -3.30 16.83
CA ARG A 462 -27.39 -2.39 16.77
C ARG A 462 -28.06 -2.21 18.13
N GLY A 463 -28.10 -3.26 18.96
CA GLY A 463 -28.54 -3.17 20.36
C GLY A 463 -27.67 -2.19 21.18
N LYS A 464 -26.34 -2.30 21.05
CA LYS A 464 -25.37 -1.41 21.70
C LYS A 464 -25.57 0.06 21.29
N ILE A 465 -25.78 0.32 20.00
CA ILE A 465 -26.07 1.68 19.48
C ILE A 465 -27.35 2.24 20.11
N ARG A 466 -28.43 1.45 20.19
CA ARG A 466 -29.69 1.88 20.84
C ARG A 466 -29.52 2.17 22.34
N GLN A 467 -28.68 1.39 23.02
CA GLN A 467 -28.35 1.64 24.42
C GLN A 467 -27.63 2.98 24.58
N TRP A 468 -26.61 3.26 23.77
CA TRP A 468 -25.90 4.53 23.80
C TRP A 468 -26.77 5.71 23.39
N HIS A 469 -27.66 5.54 22.42
CA HIS A 469 -28.67 6.54 22.08
C HIS A 469 -29.51 6.93 23.29
N THR A 470 -29.98 5.95 24.07
CA THR A 470 -30.75 6.20 25.30
C THR A 470 -29.90 6.87 26.38
N SER A 471 -28.65 6.46 26.55
CA SER A 471 -27.70 7.07 27.50
C SER A 471 -27.35 8.51 27.12
N TYR A 472 -27.17 8.80 25.84
CA TYR A 472 -26.99 10.15 25.31
C TYR A 472 -28.17 11.05 25.69
N LEU A 473 -29.40 10.63 25.40
CA LEU A 473 -30.60 11.42 25.73
C LEU A 473 -30.70 11.70 27.23
N ARG A 474 -30.36 10.73 28.08
CA ARG A 474 -30.36 10.91 29.53
C ARG A 474 -29.28 11.89 29.98
N ALA A 475 -28.07 11.78 29.44
CA ALA A 475 -26.93 12.61 29.81
C ALA A 475 -27.08 14.06 29.33
N ALA A 476 -27.44 14.26 28.06
CA ALA A 476 -27.60 15.58 27.45
C ALA A 476 -28.87 16.29 27.90
N TRP A 477 -30.02 15.62 27.78
CA TRP A 477 -31.34 16.27 27.91
C TRP A 477 -31.99 16.06 29.27
N GLY A 478 -31.44 15.18 30.13
CA GLY A 478 -32.03 14.86 31.43
C GLY A 478 -32.24 16.08 32.34
N LYS A 479 -31.29 17.03 32.35
CA LYS A 479 -31.38 18.27 33.14
C LYS A 479 -32.39 19.26 32.57
N ALA A 480 -32.46 19.40 31.25
CA ALA A 480 -33.47 20.25 30.62
C ALA A 480 -34.88 19.68 30.86
N LEU A 481 -35.06 18.37 30.68
CA LEU A 481 -36.34 17.68 30.91
C LEU A 481 -36.77 17.71 32.39
N SER A 482 -35.83 17.68 33.34
CA SER A 482 -36.19 17.78 34.77
C SER A 482 -36.73 19.16 35.15
N CYS A 483 -36.34 20.22 34.43
CA CYS A 483 -36.91 21.56 34.59
C CYS A 483 -38.41 21.60 34.23
N LEU A 484 -38.88 20.68 33.37
CA LEU A 484 -40.25 20.62 32.86
C LEU A 484 -41.17 19.67 33.66
N LYS A 485 -40.69 19.11 34.78
CA LYS A 485 -41.50 18.24 35.65
C LYS A 485 -42.35 19.04 36.64
N ASP A 486 -43.53 18.51 36.95
CA ASP A 486 -44.50 19.10 37.88
C ASP A 486 -44.13 18.91 39.38
N GLU A 487 -43.08 18.13 39.68
CA GLU A 487 -42.67 17.80 41.04
C GLU A 487 -42.22 19.06 41.82
N GLY A 488 -42.97 19.38 42.89
CA GLY A 488 -42.71 20.50 43.80
C GLY A 488 -43.49 21.79 43.49
N ILE A 489 -44.34 21.81 42.46
CA ILE A 489 -45.21 22.95 42.15
C ILE A 489 -46.53 22.78 42.92
N GLY A 490 -46.57 23.31 44.15
CA GLY A 490 -47.78 23.37 44.96
C GLY A 490 -48.90 24.23 44.34
N ASP A 491 -50.03 24.31 45.04
CA ASP A 491 -51.32 24.86 44.57
C ASP A 491 -51.23 26.17 43.75
N ARG A 492 -52.09 26.27 42.73
CA ARG A 492 -51.95 27.08 41.50
C ARG A 492 -52.07 28.60 41.69
N SER A 493 -52.07 29.11 42.92
CA SER A 493 -52.32 30.52 43.22
C SER A 493 -51.30 31.19 44.15
N SER A 494 -50.35 30.45 44.73
CA SER A 494 -49.40 31.03 45.69
C SER A 494 -48.31 31.87 45.02
N ASN A 495 -47.90 32.97 45.64
CA ASN A 495 -46.75 33.76 45.15
C ASN A 495 -45.43 32.96 45.17
N ALA A 496 -45.31 31.99 46.08
CA ALA A 496 -44.16 31.09 46.16
C ALA A 496 -44.07 30.15 44.93
N SER A 497 -45.20 29.58 44.49
CA SER A 497 -45.26 28.73 43.29
C SER A 497 -44.96 29.50 42.00
N LYS A 498 -45.31 30.80 41.92
CA LYS A 498 -44.92 31.68 40.80
C LYS A 498 -43.42 31.96 40.73
N VAL A 499 -42.73 32.03 41.87
CA VAL A 499 -41.26 32.22 41.90
C VAL A 499 -40.54 30.96 41.42
N ILE A 500 -40.95 29.80 41.93
CA ILE A 500 -40.41 28.50 41.52
C ILE A 500 -40.65 28.27 40.02
N LEU A 501 -41.84 28.61 39.51
CA LEU A 501 -42.16 28.48 38.09
C LEU A 501 -41.27 29.35 37.20
N LYS A 502 -41.06 30.61 37.57
CA LYS A 502 -40.13 31.52 36.85
C LYS A 502 -38.71 30.98 36.82
N GLU A 503 -38.26 30.38 37.92
CA GLU A 503 -36.94 29.78 38.02
C GLU A 503 -36.81 28.52 37.15
N ARG A 504 -37.87 27.71 37.04
CA ARG A 504 -37.90 26.53 36.16
C ARG A 504 -37.84 26.90 34.68
N PHE A 505 -38.61 27.89 34.22
CA PHE A 505 -38.51 28.39 32.84
C PHE A 505 -37.12 28.99 32.54
N LYS A 506 -36.57 29.77 33.46
CA LYS A 506 -35.22 30.33 33.30
C LYS A 506 -34.16 29.22 33.23
N SER A 507 -34.25 28.22 34.11
CA SER A 507 -33.33 27.08 34.15
C SER A 507 -33.43 26.23 32.89
N PHE A 508 -34.64 26.02 32.36
CA PHE A 508 -34.85 25.35 31.08
C PHE A 508 -34.18 26.12 29.93
N ASN A 509 -34.42 27.43 29.82
CA ASN A 509 -33.84 28.25 28.75
C ASN A 509 -32.30 28.18 28.78
N VAL A 510 -31.69 28.29 29.96
CA VAL A 510 -30.22 28.17 30.10
C VAL A 510 -29.74 26.78 29.67
N CYS A 511 -30.38 25.71 30.14
CA CYS A 511 -29.99 24.35 29.77
C CYS A 511 -30.14 24.11 28.26
N PHE A 512 -31.24 24.58 27.66
CA PHE A 512 -31.50 24.45 26.23
C PHE A 512 -30.46 25.22 25.40
N GLU A 513 -30.19 26.48 25.74
CA GLU A 513 -29.20 27.32 25.06
C GLU A 513 -27.79 26.72 25.15
N ASP A 514 -27.41 26.20 26.31
CA ASP A 514 -26.11 25.52 26.48
C ASP A 514 -26.04 24.25 25.63
N ILE A 515 -27.08 23.42 25.63
CA ILE A 515 -27.15 22.20 24.81
C ILE A 515 -27.08 22.55 23.32
N TYR A 516 -27.88 23.51 22.86
CA TYR A 516 -27.91 23.94 21.46
C TYR A 516 -26.54 24.47 21.01
N ARG A 517 -25.91 25.35 21.81
CA ARG A 517 -24.57 25.88 21.50
C ARG A 517 -23.53 24.78 21.38
N ILE A 518 -23.56 23.78 22.28
CA ILE A 518 -22.57 22.70 22.29
C ILE A 518 -22.82 21.72 21.14
N GLN A 519 -24.06 21.29 20.94
CA GLN A 519 -24.40 20.17 20.05
C GLN A 519 -24.57 20.56 18.58
N THR A 520 -24.73 21.84 18.24
CA THR A 520 -24.65 22.33 16.86
C THR A 520 -23.24 22.19 16.28
N VAL A 521 -22.21 22.24 17.14
CA VAL A 521 -20.79 22.01 16.75
C VAL A 521 -20.48 20.52 16.56
N TRP A 522 -21.25 19.63 17.16
CA TRP A 522 -21.05 18.18 17.00
C TRP A 522 -21.47 17.74 15.61
N LYS A 523 -20.86 16.66 15.12
CA LYS A 523 -21.12 16.11 13.80
C LYS A 523 -21.56 14.66 13.90
N VAL A 524 -22.70 14.35 13.29
CA VAL A 524 -23.18 12.97 13.07
C VAL A 524 -23.15 12.72 11.56
N PRO A 525 -22.13 12.05 11.02
CA PRO A 525 -21.95 11.90 9.57
C PRO A 525 -23.08 11.12 8.89
N ASP A 526 -23.61 10.11 9.56
CA ASP A 526 -24.71 9.30 9.05
C ASP A 526 -26.05 10.07 9.13
N GLU A 527 -26.67 10.30 7.97
CA GLU A 527 -27.89 11.10 7.88
C GLU A 527 -29.06 10.45 8.61
N GLN A 528 -29.19 9.11 8.50
CA GLN A 528 -30.27 8.39 9.15
C GLN A 528 -30.16 8.47 10.68
N LEU A 529 -28.97 8.23 11.24
CA LEU A 529 -28.73 8.37 12.68
C LEU A 529 -28.95 9.82 13.15
N ARG A 530 -28.55 10.80 12.33
CA ARG A 530 -28.74 12.22 12.65
C ARG A 530 -30.23 12.55 12.79
N GLU A 531 -31.03 12.15 11.82
CA GLU A 531 -32.49 12.35 11.84
C GLU A 531 -33.17 11.55 12.95
N GLU A 532 -32.77 10.30 13.18
CA GLU A 532 -33.29 9.49 14.30
C GLU A 532 -33.04 10.16 15.67
N LEU A 533 -31.86 10.75 15.87
CA LEU A 533 -31.54 11.53 17.07
C LEU A 533 -32.41 12.79 17.18
N ARG A 534 -32.55 13.57 16.10
CA ARG A 534 -33.36 14.80 16.08
C ARG A 534 -34.84 14.51 16.37
N ILE A 535 -35.39 13.48 15.74
CA ILE A 535 -36.76 13.03 15.97
C ILE A 535 -36.92 12.60 17.43
N SER A 536 -36.02 11.76 17.96
CA SER A 536 -36.15 11.28 19.34
C SER A 536 -36.02 12.40 20.39
N ILE A 537 -35.18 13.41 20.13
CA ILE A 537 -35.09 14.60 20.98
C ILE A 537 -36.41 15.37 20.92
N SER A 538 -36.93 15.62 19.72
CA SER A 538 -38.17 16.37 19.50
C SER A 538 -39.38 15.69 20.15
N GLU A 539 -39.50 14.37 20.00
CA GLU A 539 -40.54 13.54 20.63
C GLU A 539 -40.51 13.58 22.17
N LYS A 540 -39.35 13.85 22.77
CA LYS A 540 -39.23 13.96 24.24
C LYS A 540 -39.39 15.40 24.74
N VAL A 541 -38.78 16.35 24.06
CA VAL A 541 -38.69 17.75 24.51
C VAL A 541 -39.98 18.51 24.18
N LEU A 542 -40.50 18.39 22.95
CA LEU A 542 -41.65 19.20 22.52
C LEU A 542 -42.93 18.85 23.28
N PRO A 543 -43.32 17.57 23.48
CA PRO A 543 -44.51 17.26 24.27
C PRO A 543 -44.38 17.69 25.73
N ALA A 544 -43.20 17.50 26.35
CA ALA A 544 -42.95 17.94 27.72
C ALA A 544 -43.05 19.47 27.85
N TYR A 545 -42.46 20.21 26.90
CA TYR A 545 -42.50 21.67 26.89
C TYR A 545 -43.90 22.20 26.61
N ARG A 546 -44.61 21.66 25.61
CA ARG A 546 -46.02 22.01 25.30
C ARG A 546 -46.93 21.78 26.50
N ALA A 547 -46.79 20.65 27.19
CA ALA A 547 -47.57 20.35 28.39
C ALA A 547 -47.27 21.33 29.53
N PHE A 548 -46.00 21.64 29.78
CA PHE A 548 -45.58 22.57 30.83
C PHE A 548 -46.03 24.01 30.52
N LEU A 549 -45.83 24.47 29.28
CA LEU A 549 -46.27 25.78 28.81
C LEU A 549 -47.79 25.92 28.84
N GLY A 550 -48.54 24.91 28.37
CA GLY A 550 -50.01 24.94 28.41
C GLY A 550 -50.58 24.98 29.83
N ARG A 551 -49.93 24.31 30.79
CA ARG A 551 -50.36 24.27 32.20
C ARG A 551 -50.04 25.55 32.97
N PHE A 552 -48.91 26.19 32.68
CA PHE A 552 -48.37 27.27 33.52
C PHE A 552 -48.13 28.60 32.78
N GLY A 553 -48.18 28.62 31.46
CA GLY A 553 -47.90 29.79 30.63
C GLY A 553 -48.82 30.97 30.91
N SER A 554 -50.12 30.72 31.06
CA SER A 554 -51.12 31.76 31.37
C SER A 554 -50.88 32.47 32.71
N GLN A 555 -50.21 31.81 33.67
CA GLN A 555 -49.87 32.39 34.97
C GLN A 555 -48.70 33.38 34.89
N LEU A 556 -47.90 33.31 33.82
CA LEU A 556 -46.74 34.17 33.57
C LEU A 556 -47.03 35.25 32.53
N GLU A 557 -47.89 34.96 31.55
CA GLU A 557 -48.34 35.91 30.52
C GLU A 557 -49.19 37.06 31.11
N GLY A 558 -49.94 36.81 32.20
CA GLY A 558 -50.74 37.84 32.89
C GLY A 558 -49.95 38.92 33.66
N GLY A 559 -48.61 38.87 33.68
CA GLY A 559 -47.74 39.85 34.36
C GLY A 559 -47.00 40.78 33.39
N ARG A 560 -46.64 42.00 33.82
CA ARG A 560 -45.98 43.05 32.99
C ARG A 560 -44.63 42.66 32.32
N HIS A 561 -44.16 41.42 32.46
CA HIS A 561 -42.85 40.95 31.97
C HIS A 561 -42.87 39.47 31.48
N GLY A 562 -43.99 38.97 30.93
CA GLY A 562 -44.13 37.57 30.49
C GLY A 562 -43.04 37.09 29.52
N GLY A 563 -42.69 37.92 28.53
CA GLY A 563 -41.63 37.63 27.55
C GLY A 563 -40.20 37.57 28.10
N LYS A 564 -39.98 37.91 29.39
CA LYS A 564 -38.68 37.73 30.05
C LYS A 564 -38.42 36.27 30.46
N TYR A 565 -39.48 35.46 30.59
CA TYR A 565 -39.41 34.10 31.12
C TYR A 565 -39.74 33.05 30.06
N ILE A 566 -40.74 33.31 29.22
CA ILE A 566 -41.08 32.45 28.07
C ILE A 566 -40.36 33.03 26.85
N LYS A 567 -39.20 32.46 26.52
CA LYS A 567 -38.32 32.91 25.43
C LYS A 567 -38.60 32.20 24.10
N TYR A 568 -39.13 30.99 24.15
CA TYR A 568 -39.30 30.11 23.00
C TYR A 568 -40.74 29.61 22.94
N TYR A 569 -41.35 29.61 21.76
CA TYR A 569 -42.55 28.84 21.49
C TYR A 569 -42.19 27.44 20.98
N PRO A 570 -43.12 26.47 21.05
CA PRO A 570 -42.85 25.11 20.59
C PRO A 570 -42.30 25.03 19.16
N ASP A 571 -42.81 25.88 18.26
CA ASP A 571 -42.37 25.92 16.86
C ASP A 571 -40.95 26.48 16.73
N ASP A 572 -40.57 27.44 17.59
CA ASP A 572 -39.20 27.95 17.64
C ASP A 572 -38.22 26.84 18.07
N LEU A 573 -38.59 26.07 19.11
CA LEU A 573 -37.77 24.96 19.58
C LEU A 573 -37.61 23.88 18.50
N GLU A 574 -38.66 23.56 17.76
CA GLU A 574 -38.62 22.58 16.67
C GLU A 574 -37.64 22.98 15.56
N ASN A 575 -37.62 24.27 15.19
CA ASN A 575 -36.63 24.80 14.25
C ASN A 575 -35.20 24.65 14.79
N TYR A 576 -34.94 25.03 16.04
CA TYR A 576 -33.62 24.90 16.65
C TYR A 576 -33.18 23.43 16.79
N LEU A 577 -34.08 22.51 17.12
CA LEU A 577 -33.74 21.09 17.24
C LEU A 577 -33.31 20.49 15.89
N SER A 578 -33.83 21.04 14.79
CA SER A 578 -33.49 20.62 13.42
C SER A 578 -32.05 20.98 13.03
N ASP A 579 -31.39 21.93 13.71
CA ASP A 579 -30.00 22.33 13.42
C ASP A 579 -28.95 21.45 14.11
N LEU A 580 -29.35 20.61 15.08
CA LEU A 580 -28.41 19.85 15.89
C LEU A 580 -27.59 18.86 15.05
N PHE A 581 -26.32 18.66 15.40
CA PHE A 581 -25.41 17.69 14.78
C PHE A 581 -24.95 17.94 13.33
N GLU A 582 -25.20 19.12 12.77
CA GLU A 582 -24.72 19.51 11.43
C GLU A 582 -23.20 19.67 11.34
N GLY A 583 -22.50 19.84 12.48
CA GLY A 583 -21.06 20.11 12.52
C GLY A 583 -20.67 21.49 11.98
N LYS A 584 -21.65 22.40 11.84
CA LYS A 584 -21.47 23.78 11.40
C LYS A 584 -21.71 24.68 12.61
N PRO A 585 -20.80 25.62 12.94
CA PRO A 585 -21.11 26.66 13.90
C PRO A 585 -22.11 27.63 13.25
N ILE A 586 -23.38 27.24 13.22
CA ILE A 586 -24.47 28.13 12.83
C ILE A 586 -24.65 29.10 14.01
N HIS A 587 -24.45 30.39 13.73
CA HIS A 587 -24.90 31.55 14.51
C HIS A 587 -23.88 32.39 15.31
N ASP A 588 -22.71 31.90 15.72
CA ASP A 588 -21.75 32.75 16.46
C ASP A 588 -20.83 33.61 15.57
N ALA A 589 -20.58 33.22 14.32
CA ALA A 589 -19.79 34.04 13.39
C ALA A 589 -20.66 35.06 12.64
N LEU A 590 -21.79 34.64 12.07
CA LEU A 590 -22.58 35.49 11.18
C LEU A 590 -23.45 36.53 11.91
N CYS A 591 -24.03 36.24 13.08
CA CYS A 591 -24.83 37.25 13.80
C CYS A 591 -23.97 38.28 14.54
N PHE A 592 -22.78 37.90 15.00
CA PHE A 592 -21.81 38.84 15.57
C PHE A 592 -21.18 39.72 14.47
N ILE A 593 -20.87 39.15 13.30
CA ILE A 593 -20.31 39.91 12.16
C ILE A 593 -21.39 40.81 11.54
N THR A 594 -22.61 40.34 11.30
CA THR A 594 -23.69 41.17 10.72
C THR A 594 -24.14 42.29 11.67
N GLY A 595 -24.23 42.03 12.98
CA GLY A 595 -24.57 43.05 13.99
C GLY A 595 -23.44 44.08 14.23
N PHE A 596 -22.17 43.67 14.13
CA PHE A 596 -21.02 44.56 14.25
C PHE A 596 -20.80 45.37 12.97
N TRP A 597 -21.00 44.78 11.78
CA TRP A 597 -20.84 45.47 10.50
C TRP A 597 -21.95 46.48 10.21
N LEU A 598 -23.20 46.25 10.66
CA LEU A 598 -24.27 47.24 10.51
C LEU A 598 -23.99 48.55 11.28
N LYS A 599 -23.18 48.48 12.35
CA LYS A 599 -22.69 49.65 13.11
C LYS A 599 -21.44 50.31 12.52
N VAL A 600 -20.66 49.60 11.71
CA VAL A 600 -19.44 50.12 11.07
C VAL A 600 -19.76 50.78 9.72
N VAL A 601 -20.80 50.33 9.02
CA VAL A 601 -21.23 50.84 7.70
C VAL A 601 -21.91 52.21 7.76
N THR A 602 -22.22 52.74 8.94
CA THR A 602 -22.72 54.13 9.10
C THR A 602 -21.62 55.18 9.28
N CYS A 603 -20.35 54.82 9.09
CA CYS A 603 -19.23 55.78 9.15
C CYS A 603 -18.92 56.38 7.76
N PRO A 604 -18.93 57.71 7.55
CA PRO A 604 -19.09 58.30 6.21
C PRO A 604 -17.82 58.40 5.33
N GLN A 605 -16.71 57.70 5.63
CA GLN A 605 -15.40 58.06 5.08
C GLN A 605 -14.70 57.09 4.12
N ASN A 606 -15.34 56.03 3.62
CA ASN A 606 -14.71 55.15 2.60
C ASN A 606 -15.63 54.91 1.40
N SER A 607 -15.55 55.78 0.39
CA SER A 607 -16.36 55.71 -0.84
C SER A 607 -15.97 54.60 -1.82
N VAL A 608 -14.81 53.97 -1.66
CA VAL A 608 -14.32 52.92 -2.58
C VAL A 608 -14.85 51.53 -2.21
N ILE A 609 -15.14 51.29 -0.92
CA ILE A 609 -15.71 50.03 -0.41
C ILE A 609 -17.21 49.91 -0.74
N ILE A 610 -17.88 51.04 -0.98
CA ILE A 610 -19.31 51.08 -1.32
C ILE A 610 -19.54 50.45 -2.70
N GLY A 611 -18.68 50.69 -3.71
CA GLY A 611 -18.89 50.14 -5.06
C GLY A 611 -18.93 48.61 -5.11
N SER A 612 -17.95 47.95 -4.47
CA SER A 612 -17.81 46.50 -4.48
C SER A 612 -18.87 45.79 -3.62
N LEU A 613 -19.23 46.38 -2.47
CA LEU A 613 -20.31 45.86 -1.62
C LEU A 613 -21.71 46.15 -2.18
N THR A 614 -21.90 47.23 -2.94
CA THR A 614 -23.17 47.49 -3.63
C THR A 614 -23.40 46.48 -4.75
N ILE A 615 -22.33 46.02 -5.43
CA ILE A 615 -22.41 44.95 -6.43
C ILE A 615 -22.76 43.60 -5.78
N ILE A 616 -22.17 43.28 -4.62
CA ILE A 616 -22.47 42.04 -3.88
C ILE A 616 -23.89 42.08 -3.29
N VAL A 617 -24.32 43.20 -2.72
CA VAL A 617 -25.70 43.39 -2.22
C VAL A 617 -26.72 43.47 -3.35
N ALA A 618 -26.36 44.03 -4.52
CA ALA A 618 -27.19 44.03 -5.71
C ALA A 618 -27.31 42.64 -6.32
N ALA A 619 -26.23 41.84 -6.32
CA ALA A 619 -26.25 40.43 -6.72
C ALA A 619 -27.11 39.59 -5.77
N CYS A 620 -27.00 39.79 -4.45
CA CYS A 620 -27.89 39.16 -3.47
C CYS A 620 -29.35 39.60 -3.63
N LYS A 621 -29.62 40.87 -3.99
CA LYS A 621 -30.98 41.36 -4.29
C LYS A 621 -31.54 40.85 -5.62
N LEU A 622 -30.70 40.63 -6.63
CA LEU A 622 -31.11 40.03 -7.91
C LEU A 622 -31.48 38.55 -7.76
N VAL A 623 -30.77 37.83 -6.88
CA VAL A 623 -31.03 36.41 -6.61
C VAL A 623 -32.21 36.21 -5.65
N CYS A 624 -32.35 37.04 -4.61
CA CYS A 624 -33.53 37.00 -3.72
C CYS A 624 -34.78 37.68 -4.31
N GLY A 625 -34.64 38.47 -5.38
CA GLY A 625 -35.71 39.25 -6.02
C GLY A 625 -36.45 38.57 -7.16
N PHE A 626 -36.02 37.37 -7.60
CA PHE A 626 -36.80 36.57 -8.56
C PHE A 626 -37.84 35.70 -7.86
N GLY A 627 -38.78 36.39 -7.21
CA GLY A 627 -40.03 35.85 -6.67
C GLY A 627 -41.21 36.70 -7.13
N TRP A 628 -41.64 36.48 -8.39
CA TRP A 628 -42.96 36.75 -8.97
C TRP A 628 -43.61 38.16 -8.81
N PHE A 629 -43.71 38.91 -9.93
CA PHE A 629 -44.93 39.67 -10.26
C PHE A 629 -45.15 39.78 -11.78
N GLU A 630 -46.34 39.31 -12.18
CA GLU A 630 -47.15 39.37 -13.42
C GLU A 630 -46.67 40.14 -14.67
N THR A 631 -46.66 39.46 -15.83
CA THR A 631 -47.53 39.75 -17.00
C THR A 631 -47.35 38.75 -18.16
N HIS A 632 -48.40 37.94 -18.39
CA HIS A 632 -48.90 37.37 -19.67
C HIS A 632 -47.93 37.06 -20.83
N ARG A 633 -47.49 35.80 -20.95
CA ARG A 633 -47.70 34.88 -22.11
C ARG A 633 -46.92 33.56 -21.91
N PRO A 634 -47.37 32.44 -22.52
CA PRO A 634 -46.75 31.13 -22.33
C PRO A 634 -45.68 30.88 -23.41
N PHE A 635 -44.48 30.40 -23.06
CA PHE A 635 -43.69 29.51 -23.94
C PHE A 635 -42.46 28.90 -23.22
N CYS A 636 -42.31 27.59 -23.46
CA CYS A 636 -41.13 26.71 -23.39
C CYS A 636 -40.48 26.31 -22.05
N TYR A 637 -40.48 24.99 -21.85
CA TYR A 637 -39.70 24.19 -20.90
C TYR A 637 -38.18 24.47 -21.01
N GLU A 638 -37.56 24.82 -19.89
CA GLU A 638 -36.14 24.54 -19.61
C GLU A 638 -36.06 23.59 -18.40
N PRO A 639 -35.16 22.59 -18.39
CA PRO A 639 -35.12 21.61 -17.32
C PRO A 639 -34.60 22.21 -16.01
N LEU A 640 -35.30 21.93 -14.90
CA LEU A 640 -34.98 22.30 -13.52
C LEU A 640 -33.52 22.00 -13.09
N SER A 641 -32.86 21.10 -13.81
CA SER A 641 -31.47 20.67 -13.62
C SER A 641 -30.45 21.78 -13.88
N VAL A 642 -30.65 22.64 -14.88
CA VAL A 642 -29.66 23.69 -15.22
C VAL A 642 -29.66 24.81 -14.18
N LYS A 643 -30.84 25.15 -13.64
CA LYS A 643 -30.99 26.15 -12.57
C LYS A 643 -30.42 25.64 -11.24
N HIS A 644 -30.61 24.37 -10.89
CA HIS A 644 -29.99 23.77 -9.70
C HIS A 644 -28.47 23.70 -9.84
N SER A 645 -27.95 23.29 -11.00
CA SER A 645 -26.51 23.25 -11.24
C SER A 645 -25.89 24.65 -11.18
N MET A 646 -26.49 25.69 -11.76
CA MET A 646 -25.98 27.06 -11.64
C MET A 646 -26.00 27.57 -10.19
N ILE A 647 -27.03 27.24 -9.40
CA ILE A 647 -27.10 27.62 -7.99
C ILE A 647 -26.02 26.92 -7.18
N ILE A 648 -25.76 25.63 -7.43
CA ILE A 648 -24.70 24.86 -6.77
C ILE A 648 -23.32 25.41 -7.15
N PHE A 649 -23.04 25.62 -8.45
CA PHE A 649 -21.79 26.22 -8.90
C PHE A 649 -21.56 27.62 -8.32
N PHE A 650 -22.61 28.43 -8.22
CA PHE A 650 -22.52 29.77 -7.64
C PHE A 650 -22.31 29.72 -6.11
N TRP A 651 -22.95 28.76 -5.43
CA TRP A 651 -22.79 28.54 -4.00
C TRP A 651 -21.38 28.02 -3.65
N ASP A 652 -20.84 27.12 -4.46
CA ASP A 652 -19.48 26.61 -4.33
C ASP A 652 -18.46 27.72 -4.61
N TYR A 653 -18.71 28.58 -5.60
CA TYR A 653 -17.87 29.74 -5.90
C TYR A 653 -17.86 30.77 -4.76
N ILE A 654 -19.03 31.10 -4.20
CA ILE A 654 -19.14 32.00 -3.04
C ILE A 654 -18.51 31.36 -1.79
N SER A 655 -18.70 30.06 -1.57
CA SER A 655 -18.11 29.34 -0.44
C SER A 655 -16.58 29.32 -0.55
N ALA A 656 -16.03 29.09 -1.74
CA ALA A 656 -14.61 29.17 -2.00
C ALA A 656 -14.05 30.59 -1.77
N LEU A 657 -14.74 31.63 -2.24
CA LEU A 657 -14.39 33.03 -1.99
C LEU A 657 -14.42 33.38 -0.50
N LEU A 658 -15.44 32.93 0.24
CA LEU A 658 -15.54 33.15 1.69
C LEU A 658 -14.46 32.39 2.46
N LEU A 659 -14.12 31.18 2.04
CA LEU A 659 -13.03 30.40 2.62
C LEU A 659 -11.69 31.09 2.38
N MET A 660 -11.42 31.54 1.15
CA MET A 660 -10.22 32.29 0.79
C MET A 660 -10.11 33.59 1.59
N PHE A 661 -11.22 34.32 1.75
CA PHE A 661 -11.26 35.55 2.55
C PHE A 661 -11.05 35.27 4.04
N SER A 662 -11.65 34.21 4.59
CA SER A 662 -11.46 33.76 5.97
C SER A 662 -10.02 33.35 6.26
N MET A 663 -9.40 32.61 5.34
CA MET A 663 -7.98 32.22 5.43
C MET A 663 -7.07 33.44 5.38
N THR A 664 -7.34 34.39 4.48
CA THR A 664 -6.58 35.65 4.37
C THR A 664 -6.69 36.49 5.64
N LEU A 665 -7.89 36.62 6.22
CA LEU A 665 -8.11 37.31 7.49
C LEU A 665 -7.43 36.61 8.67
N SER A 666 -7.49 35.28 8.71
CA SER A 666 -6.84 34.48 9.76
C SER A 666 -5.33 34.62 9.69
N TYR A 667 -4.77 34.56 8.48
CA TYR A 667 -3.37 34.83 8.21
C TYR A 667 -2.96 36.24 8.65
N LEU A 668 -3.70 37.27 8.23
CA LEU A 668 -3.40 38.66 8.60
C LEU A 668 -3.46 38.86 10.13
N ARG A 669 -4.45 38.25 10.79
CA ARG A 669 -4.58 38.32 12.25
C ARG A 669 -3.42 37.62 12.96
N ALA A 670 -3.02 36.44 12.48
CA ALA A 670 -1.95 35.65 13.09
C ALA A 670 -0.57 36.28 12.86
N ALA A 671 -0.28 36.72 11.63
CA ALA A 671 1.03 37.25 11.27
C ALA A 671 1.19 38.73 11.62
N TRP A 672 0.19 39.56 11.29
CA TRP A 672 0.28 41.02 11.39
C TRP A 672 -0.42 41.61 12.62
N GLY A 673 -1.19 40.81 13.37
CA GLY A 673 -1.96 41.27 14.52
C GLY A 673 -1.12 41.96 15.60
N LYS A 674 0.10 41.47 15.86
CA LYS A 674 1.02 42.04 16.85
C LYS A 674 1.65 43.37 16.38
N ALA A 675 1.98 43.49 15.09
CA ALA A 675 2.44 44.75 14.52
C ALA A 675 1.31 45.80 14.54
N LEU A 676 0.11 45.42 14.10
CA LEU A 676 -1.05 46.31 14.07
C LEU A 676 -1.53 46.73 15.47
N SER A 677 -1.37 45.90 16.50
CA SER A 677 -1.73 46.27 17.87
C SER A 677 -0.84 47.39 18.43
N CYS A 678 0.41 47.49 17.97
CA CYS A 678 1.33 48.57 18.33
C CYS A 678 0.85 49.95 17.82
N LEU A 679 -0.02 49.97 16.80
CA LEU A 679 -0.54 51.17 16.14
C LEU A 679 -1.93 51.59 16.63
N LYS A 680 -2.47 50.94 17.68
CA LYS A 680 -3.76 51.34 18.27
C LYS A 680 -3.61 52.57 19.17
N ASP A 681 -4.69 53.32 19.35
CA ASP A 681 -4.71 54.55 20.18
C ASP A 681 -4.98 54.29 21.67
N GLU A 682 -5.42 53.08 22.03
CA GLU A 682 -5.85 52.75 23.39
C GLU A 682 -4.72 52.98 24.41
N GLY A 683 -4.97 53.81 25.43
CA GLY A 683 -4.04 54.05 26.55
C GLY A 683 -3.01 55.18 26.35
N ILE A 684 -3.07 55.95 25.25
CA ILE A 684 -2.22 57.15 25.08
C ILE A 684 -2.97 58.36 25.66
N GLY A 685 -2.60 58.74 26.89
CA GLY A 685 -3.14 59.94 27.57
C GLY A 685 -2.73 61.25 26.90
N ASP A 686 -3.19 62.38 27.46
CA ASP A 686 -3.15 63.73 26.88
C ASP A 686 -1.84 64.09 26.13
N ARG A 687 -1.98 64.82 25.00
CA ARG A 687 -1.00 64.97 23.90
C ARG A 687 0.33 65.64 24.28
N SER A 688 0.51 66.05 25.53
CA SER A 688 1.67 66.80 26.01
C SER A 688 2.42 66.17 27.19
N SER A 689 1.99 65.02 27.71
CA SER A 689 2.66 64.42 28.89
C SER A 689 3.98 63.72 28.53
N ASN A 690 5.00 63.84 29.38
CA ASN A 690 6.24 63.07 29.23
C ASN A 690 6.00 61.55 29.29
N ALA A 691 4.98 61.10 30.03
CA ALA A 691 4.58 59.70 30.09
C ALA A 691 4.04 59.20 28.73
N SER A 692 3.23 60.01 28.04
CA SER A 692 2.72 59.70 26.69
C SER A 692 3.86 59.55 25.68
N LYS A 693 4.90 60.41 25.76
CA LYS A 693 6.08 60.32 24.89
C LYS A 693 6.91 59.04 25.11
N VAL A 694 6.98 58.53 26.35
CA VAL A 694 7.68 57.26 26.65
C VAL A 694 6.90 56.09 26.06
N ILE A 695 5.58 56.06 26.22
CA ILE A 695 4.71 55.02 25.67
C ILE A 695 4.77 55.01 24.13
N LEU A 696 4.74 56.18 23.50
CA LEU A 696 4.85 56.32 22.05
C LEU A 696 6.18 55.78 21.50
N LYS A 697 7.30 56.09 22.16
CA LYS A 697 8.62 55.56 21.77
C LYS A 697 8.64 54.03 21.82
N GLU A 698 8.04 53.44 22.84
CA GLU A 698 7.99 51.98 22.97
C GLU A 698 7.08 51.33 21.93
N ARG A 699 5.98 51.98 21.54
CA ARG A 699 5.09 51.50 20.46
C ARG A 699 5.76 51.53 19.10
N PHE A 700 6.43 52.62 18.73
CA PHE A 700 7.19 52.67 17.48
C PHE A 700 8.32 51.65 17.45
N LYS A 701 9.04 51.47 18.57
CA LYS A 701 10.08 50.45 18.69
C LYS A 701 9.51 49.04 18.55
N SER A 702 8.40 48.74 19.22
CA SER A 702 7.72 47.44 19.17
C SER A 702 7.19 47.15 17.76
N PHE A 703 6.64 48.16 17.08
CA PHE A 703 6.22 48.06 15.69
C PHE A 703 7.39 47.72 14.78
N ASN A 704 8.52 48.44 14.87
CA ASN A 704 9.69 48.19 14.03
C ASN A 704 10.22 46.76 14.19
N VAL A 705 10.32 46.27 15.44
CA VAL A 705 10.76 44.88 15.71
C VAL A 705 9.78 43.87 15.10
N CYS A 706 8.48 44.05 15.32
CA CYS A 706 7.48 43.13 14.77
C CYS A 706 7.48 43.15 13.23
N PHE A 707 7.57 44.34 12.63
CA PHE A 707 7.62 44.51 11.18
C PHE A 707 8.85 43.82 10.57
N GLU A 708 10.03 44.04 11.13
CA GLU A 708 11.29 43.44 10.67
C GLU A 708 11.28 41.91 10.78
N ASP A 709 10.76 41.38 11.88
CA ASP A 709 10.63 39.93 12.06
C ASP A 709 9.65 39.32 11.05
N ILE A 710 8.50 39.96 10.82
CA ILE A 710 7.50 39.52 9.85
C ILE A 710 8.08 39.55 8.44
N TYR A 711 8.71 40.67 8.06
CA TYR A 711 9.32 40.85 6.75
C TYR A 711 10.38 39.78 6.49
N ARG A 712 11.33 39.58 7.42
CA ARG A 712 12.38 38.55 7.30
C ARG A 712 11.81 37.15 7.07
N ILE A 713 10.73 36.80 7.75
CA ILE A 713 10.08 35.48 7.61
C ILE A 713 9.39 35.37 6.25
N GLN A 714 8.62 36.39 5.88
CA GLN A 714 7.72 36.34 4.72
C GLN A 714 8.42 36.56 3.38
N THR A 715 9.60 37.18 3.33
CA THR A 715 10.41 37.25 2.10
C THR A 715 11.01 35.89 1.72
N VAL A 716 11.19 34.98 2.68
CA VAL A 716 11.70 33.61 2.43
C VAL A 716 10.61 32.72 1.83
N TRP A 717 9.34 33.02 2.09
CA TRP A 717 8.23 32.25 1.54
C TRP A 717 8.06 32.55 0.05
N LYS A 718 7.66 31.55 -0.74
CA LYS A 718 7.34 31.69 -2.16
C LYS A 718 5.89 31.32 -2.40
N VAL A 719 5.09 32.25 -2.93
CA VAL A 719 3.73 31.96 -3.42
C VAL A 719 3.82 31.80 -4.94
N PRO A 720 3.72 30.58 -5.51
CA PRO A 720 3.96 30.36 -6.93
C PRO A 720 2.98 31.10 -7.85
N ASP A 721 1.72 31.19 -7.44
CA ASP A 721 0.66 31.90 -8.15
C ASP A 721 0.87 33.42 -8.06
N GLU A 722 0.97 34.09 -9.21
CA GLU A 722 1.27 35.52 -9.29
C GLU A 722 0.09 36.41 -8.86
N GLN A 723 -1.14 36.00 -9.20
CA GLN A 723 -2.34 36.75 -8.85
C GLN A 723 -2.62 36.70 -7.35
N LEU A 724 -2.54 35.51 -6.74
CA LEU A 724 -2.69 35.32 -5.31
C LEU A 724 -1.59 36.04 -4.52
N ARG A 725 -0.37 36.03 -5.03
CA ARG A 725 0.76 36.76 -4.42
C ARG A 725 0.46 38.25 -4.35
N GLU A 726 -0.04 38.83 -5.44
CA GLU A 726 -0.36 40.25 -5.52
C GLU A 726 -1.58 40.60 -4.67
N GLU A 727 -2.63 39.78 -4.65
CA GLU A 727 -3.80 39.96 -3.79
C GLU A 727 -3.42 39.94 -2.29
N LEU A 728 -2.50 39.07 -1.89
CA LEU A 728 -1.98 39.05 -0.51
C LEU A 728 -1.19 40.31 -0.18
N ARG A 729 -0.35 40.80 -1.09
CA ARG A 729 0.41 42.05 -0.92
C ARG A 729 -0.51 43.26 -0.80
N ILE A 730 -1.54 43.33 -1.64
CA ILE A 730 -2.58 44.38 -1.59
C ILE A 730 -3.31 44.31 -0.24
N SER A 731 -3.79 43.14 0.16
CA SER A 731 -4.53 42.95 1.42
C SER A 731 -3.72 43.34 2.66
N ILE A 732 -2.42 43.02 2.68
CA ILE A 732 -1.51 43.45 3.76
C ILE A 732 -1.33 44.97 3.71
N SER A 733 -1.07 45.55 2.54
CA SER A 733 -0.82 46.98 2.35
C SER A 733 -2.03 47.84 2.74
N GLU A 734 -3.23 47.41 2.36
CA GLU A 734 -4.51 48.06 2.73
C GLU A 734 -4.78 48.07 4.24
N LYS A 735 -4.08 47.23 5.01
CA LYS A 735 -4.25 47.13 6.46
C LYS A 735 -3.13 47.82 7.22
N VAL A 736 -1.89 47.60 6.79
CA VAL A 736 -0.69 48.11 7.48
C VAL A 736 -0.45 49.58 7.16
N LEU A 737 -0.51 50.00 5.88
CA LEU A 737 -0.18 51.37 5.49
C LEU A 737 -1.17 52.40 6.04
N PRO A 738 -2.51 52.22 5.96
CA PRO A 738 -3.44 53.18 6.55
C PRO A 738 -3.32 53.27 8.07
N ALA A 739 -3.13 52.14 8.76
CA ALA A 739 -2.93 52.12 10.20
C ALA A 739 -1.64 52.87 10.60
N TYR A 740 -0.54 52.64 9.88
CA TYR A 740 0.73 53.31 10.14
C TYR A 740 0.68 54.79 9.80
N ARG A 741 0.10 55.18 8.65
CA ARG A 741 -0.11 56.58 8.24
C ARG A 741 -0.96 57.34 9.26
N ALA A 742 -2.04 56.75 9.75
CA ALA A 742 -2.90 57.36 10.77
C ALA A 742 -2.15 57.55 12.10
N PHE A 743 -1.42 56.53 12.55
CA PHE A 743 -0.65 56.59 13.79
C PHE A 743 0.51 57.59 13.72
N LEU A 744 1.28 57.56 12.61
CA LEU A 744 2.36 58.50 12.34
C LEU A 744 1.85 59.94 12.21
N GLY A 745 0.75 60.17 11.48
CA GLY A 745 0.16 61.50 11.35
C GLY A 745 -0.34 62.08 12.67
N ARG A 746 -0.82 61.23 13.59
CA ARG A 746 -1.32 61.65 14.91
C ARG A 746 -0.20 61.92 15.93
N PHE A 747 0.87 61.14 15.91
CA PHE A 747 1.89 61.13 16.98
C PHE A 747 3.32 61.41 16.52
N GLY A 748 3.60 61.40 15.22
CA GLY A 748 4.94 61.56 14.66
C GLY A 748 5.61 62.89 15.03
N SER A 749 4.86 63.99 14.96
CA SER A 749 5.36 65.33 15.32
C SER A 749 5.82 65.46 16.77
N GLN A 750 5.31 64.62 17.69
CA GLN A 750 5.74 64.59 19.09
C GLN A 750 7.14 63.97 19.29
N LEU A 751 7.59 63.17 18.33
CA LEU A 751 8.88 62.46 18.35
C LEU A 751 9.91 63.13 17.42
N GLU A 752 9.48 63.74 16.32
CA GLU A 752 10.35 64.45 15.36
C GLU A 752 11.03 65.69 15.96
N GLY A 753 10.36 66.42 16.87
CA GLY A 753 10.92 67.63 17.50
C GLY A 753 12.06 67.40 18.50
N GLY A 754 12.47 66.14 18.77
CA GLY A 754 13.58 65.81 19.67
C GLY A 754 14.88 65.52 18.92
N ARG A 755 16.04 65.77 19.55
CA ARG A 755 17.41 65.54 19.01
C ARG A 755 17.70 64.12 18.43
N HIS A 756 16.76 63.17 18.55
CA HIS A 756 16.89 61.78 18.10
C HIS A 756 15.58 61.20 17.49
N GLY A 757 14.75 61.99 16.80
CA GLY A 757 13.49 61.52 16.20
C GLY A 757 13.65 60.29 15.28
N GLY A 758 14.68 60.29 14.43
CA GLY A 758 15.02 59.18 13.53
C GLY A 758 15.53 57.89 14.21
N LYS A 759 15.63 57.85 15.55
CA LYS A 759 15.90 56.61 16.31
C LYS A 759 14.65 55.75 16.48
N TYR A 760 13.46 56.37 16.44
CA TYR A 760 12.20 55.72 16.78
C TYR A 760 11.31 55.53 15.55
N ILE A 761 11.21 56.54 14.69
CA ILE A 761 10.53 56.44 13.40
C ILE A 761 11.59 55.99 12.39
N LYS A 762 11.61 54.68 12.11
CA LYS A 762 12.63 54.02 11.27
C LYS A 762 12.23 53.94 9.79
N TYR A 763 10.92 53.92 9.51
CA TYR A 763 10.34 53.75 8.18
C TYR A 763 9.30 54.84 7.95
N TYR A 764 9.31 55.47 6.78
CA TYR A 764 8.19 56.28 6.31
C TYR A 764 7.20 55.39 5.53
N PRO A 765 5.95 55.85 5.32
CA PRO A 765 4.95 55.06 4.61
C PRO A 765 5.43 54.52 3.25
N ASP A 766 6.20 55.31 2.50
CA ASP A 766 6.75 54.90 1.20
C ASP A 766 7.81 53.80 1.35
N ASP A 767 8.59 53.84 2.43
CA ASP A 767 9.58 52.79 2.73
C ASP A 767 8.87 51.47 3.05
N LEU A 768 7.79 51.52 3.85
CA LEU A 768 6.98 50.35 4.16
C LEU A 768 6.29 49.78 2.93
N GLU A 769 5.78 50.63 2.04
CA GLU A 769 5.11 50.22 0.80
C GLU A 769 6.07 49.43 -0.10
N ASN A 770 7.31 49.90 -0.26
CA ASN A 770 8.35 49.18 -0.99
C ASN A 770 8.75 47.85 -0.33
N TYR A 771 8.84 47.78 1.01
CA TYR A 771 9.10 46.51 1.67
C TYR A 771 7.90 45.55 1.56
N LEU A 772 6.67 46.04 1.58
CA LEU A 772 5.50 45.17 1.42
C LEU A 772 5.38 44.58 0.01
N SER A 773 5.87 45.28 -1.01
CA SER A 773 5.92 44.75 -2.39
C SER A 773 6.91 43.60 -2.56
N ASP A 774 7.89 43.44 -1.67
CA ASP A 774 8.93 42.40 -1.77
C ASP A 774 8.50 41.05 -1.12
N LEU A 775 7.33 41.00 -0.47
CA LEU A 775 6.87 39.82 0.23
C LEU A 775 6.58 38.65 -0.73
N PHE A 776 6.82 37.43 -0.26
CA PHE A 776 6.49 36.17 -0.93
C PHE A 776 7.25 35.85 -2.24
N GLU A 777 8.38 36.49 -2.48
CA GLU A 777 9.22 36.22 -3.67
C GLU A 777 10.12 34.99 -3.54
N GLY A 778 10.29 34.45 -2.33
CA GLY A 778 11.15 33.29 -2.06
C GLY A 778 12.63 33.63 -2.05
N LYS A 779 13.00 34.89 -1.81
CA LYS A 779 14.38 35.36 -1.75
C LYS A 779 14.62 36.07 -0.41
N PRO A 780 15.64 35.68 0.37
CA PRO A 780 15.98 36.40 1.59
C PRO A 780 16.52 37.79 1.21
N ILE A 781 15.75 38.84 1.51
CA ILE A 781 16.12 40.23 1.26
C ILE A 781 16.58 40.85 2.58
N VAL A 782 17.80 41.38 2.62
CA VAL A 782 18.30 42.12 3.78
C VAL A 782 17.76 43.55 3.72
N MET A 783 17.04 43.99 4.76
CA MET A 783 16.60 45.39 4.85
C MET A 783 17.81 46.33 4.90
N ASN A 784 17.96 47.17 3.88
CA ASN A 784 18.98 48.23 3.88
C ASN A 784 18.47 49.41 4.71
N HIS A 785 19.10 49.68 5.86
CA HIS A 785 18.82 50.89 6.65
C HIS A 785 19.39 52.13 5.96
N MET A 786 18.68 52.68 4.98
CA MET A 786 18.97 54.02 4.47
C MET A 786 18.64 55.04 5.56
N LYS A 787 19.68 55.57 6.23
CA LYS A 787 19.56 56.82 6.99
C LYS A 787 19.27 57.95 6.00
N ARG A 788 18.00 58.32 5.80
CA ARG A 788 17.66 59.62 5.20
C ARG A 788 18.21 60.71 6.14
N LYS A 789 19.25 61.42 5.71
CA LYS A 789 19.68 62.67 6.35
C LYS A 789 18.56 63.68 6.16
N ASN A 790 18.11 64.32 7.24
CA ASN A 790 17.14 65.42 7.20
C ASN A 790 17.53 66.45 6.12
N THR A 791 16.62 66.70 5.19
CA THR A 791 16.52 67.94 4.43
C THR A 791 15.33 68.71 4.94
#